data_AF-A0A0C3MLJ8-F1
#
_entry.id   AF-A0A0C3MLJ8-F1
#
_cell.length_a   1.000
_cell.length_b   1.000
_cell.length_c   1.000
_cell.angle_alpha   90.00
_cell.angle_beta   90.00
_cell.angle_gamma   90.00
#
_symmetry.space_group_name_H-M   'P 1'
#
loop_
_entity.id
_entity.type
_entity.pdbx_description
1 polymer ?
#
loop_
_entity_poly.entity_id
_entity_poly.type
_entity_poly.pdbx_seq_one_letter_code
_entity_poly.pdbx_strand_id
1 'polypeptide(L)'
;MSSPPAVKVLAVGSAFGSITNLFAKVKTINAKHGPFELLLCTGDFFGPPGAANESEEVDALLNGQLEVPIPSYIMQGDFPLPQKVVAKLGQNNGQLCANLFLMGKSNLLVTSHGLRVGIFGGTYDPEGFNLPLPEDVHPLSVASFDSHMLKSFLANPLLPQEGQPSASTSFSAAKNGHNQYIDILMTHEWPAGIAQHCTLPLPDPGSPNWGAQPLQALARLRPRYHFASGGGPQPIFWERQPYVWDEDSRVSRFVSLGAFGGPEPEAGKKKERWFYAFSIAPQTEPSQPQPRPANATPSPFASRGSKRELDAGGGDNFIWGNDAKRTKPPPGYACKICQSSGHFIKDCPQKGAGENVPPENYVCKICNQPGHYVKHCPEKNAVGDTGGKKPPPGYVCRACGSEEHYIKDCPSASARSQGGERGDRRKEIGPDECWFCLSNPRVTKHLIVSIGSECYVTAPKGQLPPTDGTGPTQVPGGGHVLIIPISHYPTLQSVPSDLVIPIISEMERYKSALRSTYEKYGAVPVVFEVARLTGKGGHAHVQVVPVPVELGDKVEEQFQRDGGANGMDWEADADAALEHASRSGENYFKVDLPDGRKMVHIMKPGRQFNLQFGRIVLANLLGLKDRADWKACTSSDEAEKKDASHLKTAFASFDPSL
;
A
#
# COMPACT_ATOMS: atom_id res chain seq x y z
N MET A 1 -24.41 10.60 -9.99
CA MET A 1 -24.05 11.69 -9.06
C MET A 1 -22.54 11.82 -9.09
N SER A 2 -22.02 13.00 -9.42
CA SER A 2 -20.57 13.27 -9.47
C SER A 2 -19.95 13.04 -8.09
N SER A 3 -18.78 12.38 -8.01
CA SER A 3 -17.99 12.32 -6.77
C SER A 3 -17.72 13.75 -6.26
N PRO A 4 -17.80 14.00 -4.94
CA PRO A 4 -17.52 15.31 -4.38
C PRO A 4 -16.07 15.72 -4.69
N PRO A 5 -15.82 17.01 -4.97
CA PRO A 5 -14.48 17.49 -5.32
C PRO A 5 -13.49 17.28 -4.17
N ALA A 6 -12.22 17.07 -4.51
CA ALA A 6 -11.15 16.95 -3.52
C ALA A 6 -10.91 18.30 -2.83
N VAL A 7 -10.79 18.27 -1.50
CA VAL A 7 -10.60 19.43 -0.64
C VAL A 7 -9.10 19.59 -0.35
N LYS A 8 -8.54 20.79 -0.57
CA LYS A 8 -7.15 21.11 -0.21
C LYS A 8 -7.06 21.50 1.27
N VAL A 9 -6.22 20.78 2.01
CA VAL A 9 -6.02 20.94 3.46
C VAL A 9 -4.57 21.31 3.73
N LEU A 10 -4.37 22.28 4.63
CA LEU A 10 -3.07 22.63 5.18
C LEU A 10 -3.05 22.27 6.66
N ALA A 11 -2.14 21.40 7.08
CA ALA A 11 -1.88 21.09 8.49
C ALA A 11 -0.57 21.74 8.93
N VAL A 12 -0.53 22.32 10.13
CA VAL A 12 0.65 22.96 10.72
C VAL A 12 0.87 22.46 12.15
N GLY A 13 2.14 22.41 12.56
CA GLY A 13 2.57 22.08 13.92
C GLY A 13 2.31 23.21 14.92
N SER A 14 2.92 23.10 16.10
CA SER A 14 2.83 24.10 17.16
C SER A 14 3.32 25.49 16.73
N ALA A 15 2.55 26.54 17.02
CA ALA A 15 2.88 27.91 16.64
C ALA A 15 3.67 28.68 17.71
N PHE A 16 3.64 28.22 18.96
CA PHE A 16 4.29 28.81 20.13
C PHE A 16 4.09 30.34 20.25
N GLY A 17 2.87 30.81 19.96
CA GLY A 17 2.50 32.22 20.08
C GLY A 17 2.98 33.13 18.94
N SER A 18 3.72 32.62 17.95
CA SER A 18 4.16 33.39 16.78
C SER A 18 3.06 33.52 15.70
N ILE A 19 1.88 34.00 16.09
CA ILE A 19 0.64 33.94 15.31
C ILE A 19 0.72 34.80 14.05
N THR A 20 1.21 36.03 14.19
CA THR A 20 1.32 36.98 13.07
C THR A 20 2.24 36.46 11.97
N ASN A 21 3.40 35.93 12.36
CA ASN A 21 4.39 35.35 11.45
C ASN A 21 3.87 34.07 10.79
N LEU A 22 3.15 33.24 11.54
CA LEU A 22 2.52 32.03 11.02
C LEU A 22 1.51 32.40 9.92
N PHE A 23 0.59 33.33 10.17
CA PHE A 23 -0.41 33.74 9.18
C PHE A 23 0.19 34.39 7.94
N ALA A 24 1.24 35.21 8.09
CA ALA A 24 1.97 35.75 6.94
C ALA A 24 2.56 34.63 6.06
N LYS A 25 3.10 33.58 6.70
CA LYS A 25 3.66 32.43 5.98
C LYS A 25 2.58 31.58 5.35
N VAL A 26 1.48 31.33 6.06
CA VAL A 26 0.29 30.62 5.54
C VAL A 26 -0.29 31.35 4.34
N LYS A 27 -0.41 32.69 4.38
CA LYS A 27 -0.86 33.52 3.24
C LYS A 27 0.04 33.33 2.01
N THR A 28 1.36 33.28 2.22
CA THR A 28 2.32 33.00 1.16
C THR A 28 2.18 31.58 0.59
N ILE A 29 1.99 30.57 1.44
CA ILE A 29 1.80 29.17 1.02
C ILE A 29 0.48 29.04 0.25
N ASN A 30 -0.58 29.67 0.72
CA ASN A 30 -1.89 29.68 0.07
C ASN A 30 -1.82 30.32 -1.33
N ALA A 31 -1.11 31.44 -1.47
CA ALA A 31 -0.92 32.08 -2.77
C ALA A 31 -0.15 31.20 -3.77
N LYS A 32 0.80 30.37 -3.29
CA LYS A 32 1.63 29.51 -4.15
C LYS A 32 1.00 28.16 -4.49
N HIS A 33 0.31 27.53 -3.53
CA HIS A 33 -0.13 26.14 -3.63
C HIS A 33 -1.65 25.95 -3.41
N GLY A 34 -2.34 27.00 -3.01
CA GLY A 34 -3.77 27.00 -2.71
C GLY A 34 -4.67 27.06 -3.95
N PRO A 35 -5.91 27.55 -3.80
CA PRO A 35 -6.53 27.93 -2.53
C PRO A 35 -6.72 26.71 -1.61
N PHE A 36 -6.32 26.83 -0.36
CA PHE A 36 -6.62 25.85 0.69
C PHE A 36 -7.96 26.20 1.32
N GLU A 37 -8.78 25.18 1.58
CA GLU A 37 -10.12 25.31 2.15
C GLU A 37 -10.08 25.35 3.68
N LEU A 38 -9.09 24.69 4.29
CA LEU A 38 -8.98 24.60 5.74
C LEU A 38 -7.52 24.51 6.22
N LEU A 39 -7.24 25.20 7.32
CA LEU A 39 -5.99 25.15 8.08
C LEU A 39 -6.22 24.40 9.41
N LEU A 40 -5.40 23.38 9.69
CA LEU A 40 -5.43 22.61 10.93
C LEU A 40 -4.16 22.88 11.73
N CYS A 41 -4.28 23.47 12.92
CA CYS A 41 -3.14 23.71 13.81
C CYS A 41 -3.12 22.65 14.92
N THR A 42 -2.03 21.90 15.00
CA THR A 42 -1.97 20.65 15.76
C THR A 42 -1.46 20.80 17.21
N GLY A 43 -1.41 22.01 17.75
CA GLY A 43 -1.05 22.25 19.14
C GLY A 43 -0.54 23.67 19.38
N ASP A 44 -0.43 24.05 20.65
CA ASP A 44 0.29 25.23 21.20
C ASP A 44 0.25 26.51 20.35
N PHE A 45 -0.94 26.85 19.85
CA PHE A 45 -1.12 28.01 18.98
C PHE A 45 -0.73 29.32 19.70
N PHE A 46 -1.05 29.43 20.99
CA PHE A 46 -0.78 30.60 21.82
C PHE A 46 0.58 30.57 22.55
N GLY A 47 1.23 29.40 22.62
CA GLY A 47 2.49 29.23 23.35
C GLY A 47 2.35 29.15 24.87
N PRO A 48 3.48 29.18 25.60
CA PRO A 48 3.51 29.07 27.06
C PRO A 48 2.93 30.32 27.74
N PRO A 49 2.21 30.17 28.87
CA PRO A 49 1.67 31.31 29.61
C PRO A 49 2.78 32.25 30.12
N GLY A 50 2.60 33.54 29.94
CA GLY A 50 3.54 34.59 30.35
C GLY A 50 4.64 34.91 29.35
N ALA A 51 4.53 34.45 28.10
CA ALA A 51 5.49 34.83 27.06
C ALA A 51 5.39 36.34 26.75
N ALA A 52 6.55 37.00 26.51
CA ALA A 52 6.65 38.46 26.41
C ALA A 52 5.71 39.12 25.37
N ASN A 53 5.33 38.38 24.32
CA ASN A 53 4.47 38.86 23.23
C ASN A 53 3.05 38.25 23.27
N GLU A 54 2.73 37.41 24.26
CA GLU A 54 1.46 36.67 24.32
C GLU A 54 0.27 37.63 24.43
N SER A 55 0.32 38.61 25.34
CA SER A 55 -0.85 39.47 25.56
C SER A 55 -1.15 40.36 24.35
N GLU A 56 -0.13 40.88 23.65
CA GLU A 56 -0.35 41.80 22.52
C GLU A 56 -0.90 41.08 21.28
N GLU A 57 -0.30 39.95 20.88
CA GLU A 57 -0.78 39.19 19.72
C GLU A 57 -2.15 38.54 19.97
N VAL A 58 -2.39 38.04 21.20
CA VAL A 58 -3.69 37.47 21.57
C VAL A 58 -4.78 38.55 21.61
N ASP A 59 -4.49 39.73 22.18
CA ASP A 59 -5.46 40.82 22.20
C ASP A 59 -5.76 41.33 20.78
N ALA A 60 -4.74 41.48 19.91
CA ALA A 60 -4.92 41.85 18.51
C ALA A 60 -5.77 40.81 17.74
N LEU A 61 -5.55 39.52 18.01
CA LEU A 61 -6.32 38.44 17.39
C LEU A 61 -7.79 38.43 17.84
N LEU A 62 -8.03 38.53 19.14
CA LEU A 62 -9.39 38.50 19.71
C LEU A 62 -10.20 39.76 19.34
N ASN A 63 -9.53 40.89 19.14
CA ASN A 63 -10.13 42.13 18.66
C ASN A 63 -10.33 42.15 17.13
N GLY A 64 -9.88 41.12 16.40
CA GLY A 64 -10.03 41.03 14.95
C GLY A 64 -9.09 41.95 14.15
N GLN A 65 -8.01 42.42 14.76
CA GLN A 65 -6.99 43.24 14.10
C GLN A 65 -6.03 42.41 13.23
N LEU A 66 -5.94 41.09 13.50
CA LEU A 66 -5.18 40.14 12.69
C LEU A 66 -6.10 39.43 11.70
N GLU A 67 -5.80 39.57 10.40
CA GLU A 67 -6.52 38.88 9.32
C GLU A 67 -6.11 37.40 9.28
N VAL A 68 -7.08 36.51 9.44
CA VAL A 68 -6.89 35.06 9.35
C VAL A 68 -7.12 34.61 7.89
N PRO A 69 -6.08 34.14 7.17
CA PRO A 69 -6.11 34.03 5.71
C PRO A 69 -6.94 32.86 5.17
N ILE A 70 -7.17 31.82 5.99
CA ILE A 70 -7.92 30.60 5.66
C ILE A 70 -8.73 30.21 6.91
N PRO A 71 -9.95 29.65 6.79
CA PRO A 71 -10.63 29.02 7.93
C PRO A 71 -9.71 28.07 8.71
N SER A 72 -9.39 28.45 9.95
CA SER A 72 -8.34 27.87 10.78
C SER A 72 -8.94 27.21 12.01
N TYR A 73 -8.62 25.93 12.21
CA TYR A 73 -9.07 25.11 13.32
C TYR A 73 -7.89 24.78 14.21
N ILE A 74 -7.95 25.23 15.47
CA ILE A 74 -6.86 25.09 16.43
C ILE A 74 -7.26 24.14 17.56
N MET A 75 -6.31 23.34 18.04
CA MET A 75 -6.48 22.50 19.22
C MET A 75 -5.47 22.82 20.32
N GLN A 76 -5.76 22.37 21.53
CA GLN A 76 -4.87 22.51 22.69
C GLN A 76 -3.73 21.49 22.63
N GLY A 77 -2.52 21.94 23.00
CA GLY A 77 -1.31 21.11 23.09
C GLY A 77 -0.80 20.95 24.52
N ASP A 78 0.50 21.19 24.71
CA ASP A 78 1.21 21.12 26.00
C ASP A 78 0.83 22.24 26.96
N PHE A 79 0.43 23.40 26.42
CA PHE A 79 0.14 24.57 27.24
C PHE A 79 -1.36 24.79 27.49
N PRO A 80 -1.74 25.25 28.71
CA PRO A 80 -3.10 25.67 28.98
C PRO A 80 -3.44 26.91 28.15
N LEU A 81 -4.72 27.06 27.78
CA LEU A 81 -5.14 28.21 27.00
C LEU A 81 -5.17 29.50 27.85
N PRO A 82 -4.87 30.67 27.28
CA PRO A 82 -4.95 31.94 28.00
C PRO A 82 -6.37 32.18 28.54
N GLN A 83 -6.51 32.69 29.77
CA GLN A 83 -7.81 32.90 30.40
C GLN A 83 -8.75 33.79 29.56
N LYS A 84 -8.21 34.79 28.85
CA LYS A 84 -8.94 35.65 27.92
C LYS A 84 -9.58 34.85 26.77
N VAL A 85 -8.87 33.86 26.24
CA VAL A 85 -9.35 32.97 25.17
C VAL A 85 -10.45 32.05 25.70
N VAL A 86 -10.27 31.48 26.90
CA VAL A 86 -11.28 30.62 27.54
C VAL A 86 -12.58 31.41 27.81
N ALA A 87 -12.47 32.64 28.31
CA ALA A 87 -13.62 33.51 28.55
C ALA A 87 -14.39 33.85 27.26
N LYS A 88 -13.68 34.10 26.14
CA LYS A 88 -14.28 34.39 24.85
C LYS A 88 -14.98 33.17 24.24
N LEU A 89 -14.43 31.98 24.46
CA LEU A 89 -14.97 30.73 23.90
C LEU A 89 -16.39 30.43 24.37
N GLY A 90 -16.67 30.66 25.67
CA GLY A 90 -17.98 30.44 26.27
C GLY A 90 -19.11 31.30 25.69
N GLN A 91 -18.77 32.36 24.94
CA GLN A 91 -19.73 33.30 24.35
C GLN A 91 -20.04 33.02 22.87
N ASN A 92 -19.12 32.38 22.13
CA ASN A 92 -19.12 32.35 20.66
C ASN A 92 -19.07 30.93 20.04
N ASN A 93 -19.56 29.90 20.74
CA ASN A 93 -19.73 28.54 20.21
C ASN A 93 -18.48 27.96 19.50
N GLY A 94 -17.28 28.20 20.03
CA GLY A 94 -16.02 27.73 19.44
C GLY A 94 -15.26 28.73 18.56
N GLN A 95 -15.88 29.83 18.14
CA GLN A 95 -15.24 30.82 17.27
C GLN A 95 -14.56 31.93 18.08
N LEU A 96 -13.26 32.14 17.86
CA LEU A 96 -12.51 33.19 18.55
C LEU A 96 -12.60 34.54 17.81
N CYS A 97 -12.40 34.51 16.50
CA CYS A 97 -12.57 35.65 15.59
C CYS A 97 -12.97 35.15 14.18
N ALA A 98 -13.09 36.06 13.21
CA ALA A 98 -13.43 35.68 11.84
C ALA A 98 -12.41 34.65 11.29
N ASN A 99 -12.91 33.53 10.76
CA ASN A 99 -12.10 32.42 10.25
C ASN A 99 -11.19 31.70 11.25
N LEU A 100 -11.32 31.90 12.57
CA LEU A 100 -10.55 31.16 13.57
C LEU A 100 -11.45 30.47 14.60
N PHE A 101 -11.32 29.15 14.68
CA PHE A 101 -12.15 28.29 15.52
C PHE A 101 -11.28 27.42 16.44
N LEU A 102 -11.54 27.50 17.74
CA LEU A 102 -10.94 26.65 18.76
C LEU A 102 -11.81 25.42 18.98
N MET A 103 -11.21 24.25 18.81
CA MET A 103 -11.92 22.98 18.74
C MET A 103 -12.09 22.28 20.09
N GLY A 104 -11.60 22.88 21.17
CA GLY A 104 -11.60 22.29 22.51
C GLY A 104 -10.64 21.10 22.62
N LYS A 105 -10.76 20.31 23.70
CA LYS A 105 -9.95 19.10 23.90
C LYS A 105 -10.47 17.90 23.13
N SER A 106 -11.78 17.68 23.07
CA SER A 106 -12.37 16.56 22.34
C SER A 106 -13.55 17.02 21.50
N ASN A 107 -13.49 16.84 20.18
CA ASN A 107 -14.55 17.29 19.28
C ASN A 107 -14.58 16.51 17.96
N LEU A 108 -15.75 16.45 17.34
CA LEU A 108 -15.95 15.90 16.00
C LEU A 108 -16.55 16.99 15.12
N LEU A 109 -15.75 17.47 14.18
CA LEU A 109 -16.15 18.46 13.19
C LEU A 109 -16.53 17.77 11.87
N VAL A 110 -17.63 18.19 11.27
CA VAL A 110 -17.96 17.90 9.87
C VAL A 110 -17.83 19.19 9.08
N THR A 111 -16.94 19.23 8.10
CA THR A 111 -16.72 20.45 7.30
C THR A 111 -17.88 20.68 6.32
N SER A 112 -17.98 21.88 5.75
CA SER A 112 -18.95 22.21 4.70
C SER A 112 -18.88 21.30 3.48
N HIS A 113 -17.69 20.73 3.22
CA HIS A 113 -17.44 19.78 2.14
C HIS A 113 -17.71 18.32 2.55
N GLY A 114 -18.13 18.05 3.79
CA GLY A 114 -18.46 16.71 4.27
C GLY A 114 -17.28 15.89 4.78
N LEU A 115 -16.11 16.49 5.00
CA LEU A 115 -14.98 15.81 5.66
C LEU A 115 -15.24 15.67 7.15
N ARG A 116 -14.94 14.50 7.71
CA ARG A 116 -15.05 14.23 9.14
C ARG A 116 -13.69 14.40 9.82
N VAL A 117 -13.57 15.38 10.71
CA VAL A 117 -12.34 15.70 11.45
C VAL A 117 -12.56 15.41 12.94
N GLY A 118 -11.86 14.40 13.46
CA GLY A 118 -11.81 14.09 14.89
C GLY A 118 -10.66 14.84 15.55
N ILE A 119 -10.90 15.38 16.73
CA ILE A 119 -9.93 16.21 17.45
C ILE A 119 -9.86 15.72 18.89
N PHE A 120 -8.66 15.40 19.35
CA PHE A 120 -8.38 14.98 20.72
C PHE A 120 -7.05 15.58 21.20
N GLY A 121 -7.10 16.80 21.73
CA GLY A 121 -5.95 17.58 22.21
C GLY A 121 -5.66 17.40 23.70
N GLY A 122 -4.49 17.89 24.11
CA GLY A 122 -3.96 17.78 25.48
C GLY A 122 -2.90 16.69 25.65
N THR A 123 -2.37 16.59 26.87
CA THR A 123 -1.27 15.69 27.26
C THR A 123 -1.71 14.56 28.18
N TYR A 124 -0.96 13.46 28.19
CA TYR A 124 -1.21 12.33 29.05
C TYR A 124 -0.42 12.46 30.36
N ASP A 125 -1.16 12.60 31.46
CA ASP A 125 -0.59 12.53 32.80
C ASP A 125 -1.00 11.20 33.46
N PRO A 126 -0.06 10.26 33.70
CA PRO A 126 -0.36 8.98 34.32
C PRO A 126 -0.99 9.07 35.71
N GLU A 127 -0.63 10.08 36.50
CA GLU A 127 -1.15 10.26 37.87
C GLU A 127 -2.56 10.86 37.86
N GLY A 128 -2.78 11.86 37.00
CA GLY A 128 -4.06 12.55 36.86
C GLY A 128 -5.11 11.85 35.99
N PHE A 129 -4.74 10.92 35.11
CA PHE A 129 -5.65 10.40 34.07
C PHE A 129 -6.94 9.75 34.60
N ASN A 130 -6.88 9.06 35.75
CA ASN A 130 -8.04 8.42 36.35
C ASN A 130 -8.74 9.29 37.39
N LEU A 131 -8.21 10.48 37.68
CA LEU A 131 -8.80 11.41 38.63
C LEU A 131 -9.71 12.39 37.89
N PRO A 132 -10.94 12.62 38.34
CA PRO A 132 -11.80 13.64 37.75
C PRO A 132 -11.22 15.03 38.02
N LEU A 133 -11.29 15.91 37.03
CA LEU A 133 -11.01 17.33 37.24
C LEU A 133 -11.99 17.93 38.27
N PRO A 134 -11.54 18.81 39.17
CA PRO A 134 -12.43 19.56 40.05
C PRO A 134 -13.49 20.32 39.25
N GLU A 135 -14.74 20.38 39.73
CA GLU A 135 -15.88 20.99 39.00
C GLU A 135 -15.66 22.49 38.70
N ASP A 136 -14.87 23.15 39.53
CA ASP A 136 -14.51 24.56 39.49
C ASP A 136 -13.36 24.90 38.51
N VAL A 137 -12.73 23.88 37.91
CA VAL A 137 -11.64 24.06 36.93
C VAL A 137 -12.15 23.79 35.51
N HIS A 138 -12.05 24.80 34.65
CA HIS A 138 -12.43 24.65 33.24
C HIS A 138 -11.48 23.67 32.53
N PRO A 139 -11.96 22.67 31.76
CA PRO A 139 -11.11 21.65 31.15
C PRO A 139 -9.99 22.21 30.27
N LEU A 140 -10.23 23.32 29.55
CA LEU A 140 -9.22 23.98 28.70
C LEU A 140 -8.14 24.77 29.46
N SER A 141 -8.32 24.96 30.76
CA SER A 141 -7.34 25.62 31.63
C SER A 141 -6.25 24.66 32.14
N VAL A 142 -6.39 23.36 31.86
CA VAL A 142 -5.42 22.32 32.17
C VAL A 142 -4.93 21.73 30.85
N ALA A 143 -3.66 21.37 30.73
CA ALA A 143 -3.13 20.73 29.52
C ALA A 143 -3.54 19.26 29.40
N SER A 144 -3.55 18.52 30.51
CA SER A 144 -3.77 17.08 30.52
C SER A 144 -5.23 16.68 30.27
N PHE A 145 -5.44 15.54 29.60
CA PHE A 145 -6.77 14.94 29.43
C PHE A 145 -6.99 13.80 30.43
N ASP A 146 -8.26 13.56 30.76
CA ASP A 146 -8.68 12.49 31.68
C ASP A 146 -9.38 11.33 30.95
N SER A 147 -9.61 10.24 31.69
CA SER A 147 -10.26 9.03 31.18
C SER A 147 -11.73 9.25 30.82
N HIS A 148 -12.43 10.18 31.49
CA HIS A 148 -13.83 10.47 31.23
C HIS A 148 -13.97 11.17 29.87
N MET A 149 -13.08 12.10 29.54
CA MET A 149 -13.01 12.79 28.27
C MET A 149 -12.76 11.84 27.11
N LEU A 150 -11.80 10.92 27.25
CA LEU A 150 -11.53 9.90 26.23
C LEU A 150 -12.75 8.99 26.01
N LYS A 151 -13.36 8.50 27.10
CA LYS A 151 -14.57 7.66 27.01
C LYS A 151 -15.74 8.41 26.40
N SER A 152 -15.98 9.65 26.81
CA SER A 152 -17.06 10.51 26.29
C SER A 152 -16.87 10.79 24.81
N PHE A 153 -15.64 11.02 24.35
CA PHE A 153 -15.34 11.21 22.93
C PHE A 153 -15.65 9.93 22.13
N LEU A 154 -15.19 8.77 22.59
CA LEU A 154 -15.41 7.48 21.93
C LEU A 154 -16.88 7.01 22.00
N ALA A 155 -17.64 7.45 23.01
CA ALA A 155 -19.07 7.18 23.15
C ALA A 155 -19.95 8.02 22.20
N ASN A 156 -19.37 8.94 21.44
CA ASN A 156 -20.12 9.73 20.47
C ASN A 156 -20.81 8.80 19.44
N PRO A 157 -22.16 8.87 19.29
CA PRO A 157 -22.91 7.96 18.43
C PRO A 157 -22.59 8.10 16.94
N LEU A 158 -21.95 9.20 16.53
CA LEU A 158 -21.49 9.39 15.16
C LEU A 158 -20.19 8.61 14.87
N LEU A 159 -19.49 8.12 15.89
CA LEU A 159 -18.24 7.37 15.77
C LEU A 159 -18.46 5.85 15.84
N PRO A 160 -17.51 5.03 15.31
CA PRO A 160 -17.61 3.57 15.34
C PRO A 160 -17.64 3.01 16.77
N GLN A 161 -18.58 2.11 17.06
CA GLN A 161 -18.77 1.49 18.38
C GLN A 161 -17.98 0.19 18.57
N GLU A 162 -17.50 -0.07 19.79
CA GLU A 162 -16.67 -1.25 20.13
C GLU A 162 -17.53 -2.53 20.12
N GLY A 163 -17.06 -3.57 19.42
CA GLY A 163 -17.69 -4.90 19.44
C GLY A 163 -18.94 -5.07 18.58
N GLN A 164 -19.31 -4.10 17.73
CA GLN A 164 -20.39 -4.28 16.76
C GLN A 164 -19.83 -4.58 15.36
N PRO A 165 -20.27 -5.68 14.70
CA PRO A 165 -19.91 -5.92 13.30
C PRO A 165 -20.48 -4.80 12.42
N SER A 166 -19.70 -4.38 11.43
CA SER A 166 -19.97 -3.28 10.48
C SER A 166 -21.33 -3.33 9.75
N ALA A 167 -22.10 -4.41 9.92
CA ALA A 167 -23.39 -4.65 9.27
C ALA A 167 -24.64 -4.36 10.13
N SER A 168 -24.54 -4.17 11.46
CA SER A 168 -25.73 -4.08 12.32
C SER A 168 -26.21 -2.65 12.64
N THR A 169 -25.43 -1.60 12.34
CA THR A 169 -25.85 -0.20 12.55
C THR A 169 -26.36 0.49 11.28
N SER A 170 -26.57 -0.28 10.22
CA SER A 170 -27.07 0.18 8.92
C SER A 170 -28.44 0.85 8.97
N PHE A 171 -29.17 0.83 10.08
CA PHE A 171 -30.48 1.48 10.17
C PHE A 171 -30.42 2.96 10.57
N SER A 172 -29.42 3.39 11.35
CA SER A 172 -29.31 4.80 11.80
C SER A 172 -28.40 5.62 10.89
N ALA A 173 -27.34 5.02 10.34
CA ALA A 173 -26.45 5.70 9.38
C ALA A 173 -27.06 5.82 7.97
N ALA A 174 -27.96 4.91 7.58
CA ALA A 174 -28.60 4.94 6.26
C ALA A 174 -29.56 6.12 6.04
N LYS A 175 -30.03 6.79 7.10
CA LYS A 175 -30.89 7.98 6.93
C LYS A 175 -30.11 9.23 6.51
N ASN A 176 -28.80 9.30 6.78
CA ASN A 176 -27.99 10.50 6.52
C ASN A 176 -26.78 10.27 5.58
N GLY A 177 -26.57 9.06 5.05
CA GLY A 177 -25.58 8.82 3.98
C GLY A 177 -24.10 9.07 4.35
N HIS A 178 -23.73 9.10 5.63
CA HIS A 178 -22.35 9.33 6.08
C HIS A 178 -21.63 8.04 6.47
N ASN A 179 -20.38 7.87 5.98
CA ASN A 179 -19.45 6.85 6.45
C ASN A 179 -19.14 7.08 7.95
N GLN A 180 -19.20 6.04 8.80
CA GLN A 180 -19.01 6.17 10.26
C GLN A 180 -17.56 6.48 10.67
N TYR A 181 -16.58 6.25 9.80
CA TYR A 181 -15.17 6.48 10.08
C TYR A 181 -14.72 7.94 9.85
N ILE A 182 -13.59 8.32 10.48
CA ILE A 182 -13.04 9.68 10.42
C ILE A 182 -12.09 9.85 9.23
N ASP A 183 -12.11 10.99 8.56
CA ASP A 183 -11.15 11.30 7.49
C ASP A 183 -9.81 11.79 8.06
N ILE A 184 -9.86 12.76 8.99
CA ILE A 184 -8.68 13.37 9.60
C ILE A 184 -8.80 13.29 11.13
N LEU A 185 -7.81 12.74 11.82
CA LEU A 185 -7.68 12.78 13.28
C LEU A 185 -6.54 13.71 13.65
N MET A 186 -6.78 14.59 14.62
CA MET A 186 -5.77 15.45 15.22
C MET A 186 -5.61 15.05 16.68
N THR A 187 -4.39 14.70 17.09
CA THR A 187 -4.04 14.52 18.51
C THR A 187 -2.81 15.32 18.85
N HIS A 188 -2.68 15.87 20.05
CA HIS A 188 -1.42 16.53 20.39
C HIS A 188 -0.34 15.46 20.56
N GLU A 189 -0.51 14.55 21.52
CA GLU A 189 0.39 13.43 21.74
C GLU A 189 0.22 12.29 20.74
N TRP A 190 1.26 11.48 20.60
CA TRP A 190 1.25 10.30 19.75
C TRP A 190 0.51 9.16 20.45
N PRO A 191 -0.25 8.31 19.73
CA PRO A 191 -0.77 7.09 20.32
C PRO A 191 0.36 6.08 20.57
N ALA A 192 0.33 5.42 21.73
CA ALA A 192 1.31 4.39 22.04
C ALA A 192 1.31 3.27 20.98
N GLY A 193 2.51 2.81 20.63
CA GLY A 193 2.68 1.76 19.63
C GLY A 193 2.57 2.22 18.18
N ILE A 194 2.40 3.53 17.90
CA ILE A 194 2.32 4.03 16.51
C ILE A 194 3.50 3.61 15.63
N ALA A 195 4.70 3.44 16.21
CA ALA A 195 5.89 2.99 15.50
C ALA A 195 5.97 1.46 15.28
N GLN A 196 5.03 0.68 15.82
CA GLN A 196 5.00 -0.77 15.59
C GLN A 196 4.91 -1.08 14.08
N HIS A 197 5.61 -2.12 13.67
CA HIS A 197 5.75 -2.56 12.27
C HIS A 197 6.38 -1.54 11.31
N CYS A 198 6.84 -0.38 11.80
CA CYS A 198 7.55 0.60 11.01
C CYS A 198 9.03 0.21 10.88
N THR A 199 9.62 0.39 9.70
CA THR A 199 11.06 0.18 9.49
C THR A 199 11.87 1.47 9.65
N LEU A 200 11.22 2.62 9.88
CA LEU A 200 11.87 3.90 10.09
C LEU A 200 12.37 4.04 11.53
N PRO A 201 13.55 4.62 11.75
CA PRO A 201 14.01 4.93 13.10
C PRO A 201 13.10 5.97 13.74
N LEU A 202 12.91 5.84 15.05
CA LEU A 202 12.29 6.89 15.87
C LEU A 202 13.23 8.10 15.94
N PRO A 203 12.69 9.32 16.08
CA PRO A 203 13.50 10.54 16.10
C PRO A 203 14.56 10.56 17.21
N ASP A 204 14.26 10.00 18.38
CA ASP A 204 15.23 9.73 19.46
C ASP A 204 15.08 8.28 19.96
N PRO A 205 15.98 7.37 19.55
CA PRO A 205 15.96 5.96 19.98
C PRO A 205 16.22 5.75 21.48
N GLY A 206 16.73 6.76 22.20
CA GLY A 206 17.07 6.68 23.62
C GLY A 206 15.94 7.04 24.58
N SER A 207 14.85 7.62 24.09
CA SER A 207 13.73 8.06 24.92
C SER A 207 12.79 6.89 25.30
N PRO A 208 12.52 6.64 26.59
CA PRO A 208 11.64 5.56 27.02
C PRO A 208 10.19 5.94 26.72
N ASN A 209 9.56 5.21 25.79
CA ASN A 209 8.15 5.28 25.40
C ASN A 209 7.70 6.55 24.66
N TRP A 210 7.74 6.46 23.33
CA TRP A 210 7.02 7.37 22.46
C TRP A 210 5.51 7.10 22.51
N GLY A 211 4.74 8.11 22.92
CA GLY A 211 3.28 8.14 22.85
C GLY A 211 2.53 7.63 24.09
N ALA A 212 1.28 8.07 24.21
CA ALA A 212 0.40 7.81 25.34
C ALA A 212 -0.43 6.54 25.15
N GLN A 213 -0.40 5.66 26.17
CA GLN A 213 -1.13 4.39 26.17
C GLN A 213 -2.64 4.56 25.97
N PRO A 214 -3.33 5.50 26.65
CA PRO A 214 -4.77 5.66 26.45
C PRO A 214 -5.18 6.04 25.03
N LEU A 215 -4.32 6.78 24.32
CA LEU A 215 -4.61 7.23 22.95
C LEU A 215 -4.62 6.08 21.93
N GLN A 216 -4.10 4.89 22.27
CA GLN A 216 -4.27 3.69 21.45
C GLN A 216 -5.76 3.39 21.19
N ALA A 217 -6.65 3.71 22.13
CA ALA A 217 -8.09 3.50 21.96
C ALA A 217 -8.69 4.28 20.78
N LEU A 218 -8.06 5.39 20.36
CA LEU A 218 -8.50 6.18 19.21
C LEU A 218 -8.27 5.45 17.87
N ALA A 219 -7.48 4.36 17.85
CA ALA A 219 -7.26 3.54 16.66
C ALA A 219 -8.56 3.03 16.04
N ARG A 220 -9.60 2.76 16.84
CA ARG A 220 -10.91 2.30 16.36
C ARG A 220 -11.63 3.30 15.45
N LEU A 221 -11.22 4.56 15.45
CA LEU A 221 -11.75 5.61 14.58
C LEU A 221 -11.25 5.48 13.13
N ARG A 222 -10.17 4.72 12.94
CA ARG A 222 -9.55 4.37 11.64
C ARG A 222 -9.36 5.59 10.72
N PRO A 223 -8.67 6.66 11.16
CA PRO A 223 -8.53 7.89 10.39
C PRO A 223 -7.73 7.70 9.10
N ARG A 224 -8.03 8.42 8.01
CA ARG A 224 -7.16 8.37 6.80
C ARG A 224 -5.88 9.16 6.98
N TYR A 225 -5.97 10.29 7.68
CA TYR A 225 -4.82 11.08 8.12
C TYR A 225 -4.87 11.26 9.62
N HIS A 226 -3.74 11.06 10.29
CA HIS A 226 -3.58 11.32 11.71
C HIS A 226 -2.41 12.30 11.87
N PHE A 227 -2.72 13.53 12.28
CA PHE A 227 -1.71 14.55 12.57
C PHE A 227 -1.47 14.67 14.06
N ALA A 228 -0.20 14.82 14.44
CA ALA A 228 0.22 15.09 15.80
C ALA A 228 1.37 16.09 15.90
N SER A 229 1.66 16.57 17.11
CA SER A 229 2.77 17.49 17.39
C SER A 229 3.62 17.10 18.61
N GLY A 230 3.03 16.53 19.67
CA GLY A 230 3.67 16.20 20.95
C GLY A 230 4.23 14.77 21.06
N GLY A 231 5.22 14.41 20.24
CA GLY A 231 5.84 13.07 20.27
C GLY A 231 6.97 12.87 21.30
N GLY A 232 7.54 13.95 21.81
CA GLY A 232 8.72 13.96 22.67
C GLY A 232 8.87 15.30 23.42
N PRO A 233 10.03 15.63 23.99
CA PRO A 233 10.21 16.84 24.81
C PRO A 233 10.01 18.16 24.05
N GLN A 234 9.99 18.12 22.71
CA GLN A 234 9.65 19.23 21.80
C GLN A 234 8.90 18.68 20.58
N PRO A 235 8.10 19.52 19.87
CA PRO A 235 7.43 19.09 18.66
C PRO A 235 8.42 18.74 17.55
N ILE A 236 8.31 17.52 17.03
CA ILE A 236 9.25 16.98 16.06
C ILE A 236 8.54 16.50 14.80
N PHE A 237 9.17 16.75 13.65
CA PHE A 237 8.70 16.20 12.39
C PHE A 237 9.03 14.71 12.29
N TRP A 238 8.00 13.87 12.14
CA TRP A 238 8.17 12.46 11.84
C TRP A 238 7.00 11.94 11.03
N GLU A 239 7.29 11.42 9.85
CA GLU A 239 6.28 10.83 8.97
C GLU A 239 6.44 9.32 8.96
N ARG A 240 5.40 8.62 9.42
CA ARG A 240 5.37 7.17 9.38
C ARG A 240 5.07 6.71 7.96
N GLN A 241 5.59 5.54 7.59
CA GLN A 241 5.04 4.80 6.45
C GLN A 241 3.50 4.64 6.61
N PRO A 242 2.72 4.66 5.53
CA PRO A 242 1.30 4.37 5.61
C PRO A 242 1.03 3.00 6.23
N TYR A 243 -0.14 2.79 6.80
CA TYR A 243 -0.55 1.48 7.27
C TYR A 243 -1.98 1.15 6.84
N VAL A 244 -2.26 -0.14 6.71
CA VAL A 244 -3.55 -0.66 6.25
C VAL A 244 -4.29 -1.32 7.42
N TRP A 245 -5.60 -1.09 7.49
CA TRP A 245 -6.50 -1.81 8.40
C TRP A 245 -6.95 -3.13 7.78
N ASP A 246 -6.86 -4.23 8.54
CA ASP A 246 -7.03 -5.61 8.03
C ASP A 246 -8.41 -5.90 7.40
N GLU A 247 -9.48 -5.25 7.84
CA GLU A 247 -10.85 -5.61 7.46
C GLU A 247 -11.35 -4.98 6.14
N ASP A 248 -10.92 -3.75 5.80
CA ASP A 248 -11.49 -3.00 4.65
C ASP A 248 -10.44 -2.40 3.69
N SER A 249 -9.15 -2.76 3.82
CA SER A 249 -8.06 -2.15 3.04
C SER A 249 -7.95 -0.62 3.14
N ARG A 250 -8.57 0.00 4.15
CA ARG A 250 -8.48 1.43 4.44
C ARG A 250 -7.03 1.78 4.81
N VAL A 251 -6.52 2.86 4.24
CA VAL A 251 -5.13 3.31 4.44
C VAL A 251 -5.11 4.52 5.37
N SER A 252 -4.19 4.50 6.33
CA SER A 252 -3.91 5.60 7.26
C SER A 252 -2.49 6.13 7.08
N ARG A 253 -2.34 7.45 7.16
CA ARG A 253 -1.06 8.16 7.17
C ARG A 253 -0.91 8.89 8.49
N PHE A 254 0.19 8.63 9.21
CA PHE A 254 0.51 9.33 10.44
C PHE A 254 1.64 10.32 10.19
N VAL A 255 1.42 11.58 10.56
CA VAL A 255 2.39 12.66 10.38
C VAL A 255 2.47 13.48 11.66
N SER A 256 3.62 13.42 12.32
CA SER A 256 3.98 14.38 13.36
C SER A 256 4.63 15.61 12.74
N LEU A 257 4.20 16.80 13.14
CA LEU A 257 4.69 18.07 12.62
C LEU A 257 5.63 18.74 13.63
N GLY A 258 6.73 19.30 13.14
CA GLY A 258 7.63 20.11 13.96
C GLY A 258 7.04 21.50 14.26
N ALA A 259 7.67 22.22 15.18
CA ALA A 259 7.23 23.56 15.58
C ALA A 259 7.50 24.63 14.50
N PHE A 260 6.56 25.57 14.34
CA PHE A 260 6.78 26.77 13.56
C PHE A 260 7.80 27.66 14.26
N GLY A 261 8.88 28.02 13.54
CA GLY A 261 9.98 28.76 14.14
C GLY A 261 10.84 27.94 15.11
N GLY A 262 10.77 26.60 15.06
CA GLY A 262 11.60 25.70 15.84
C GLY A 262 13.11 25.96 15.68
N PRO A 263 13.94 25.39 16.59
CA PRO A 263 15.36 25.70 16.70
C PRO A 263 16.11 25.53 15.37
N GLU A 264 17.12 26.37 15.15
CA GLU A 264 17.96 26.22 13.96
C GLU A 264 18.66 24.85 13.99
N PRO A 265 18.71 24.15 12.85
CA PRO A 265 19.33 22.84 12.80
C PRO A 265 20.82 22.93 13.12
N GLU A 266 21.34 21.94 13.84
CA GLU A 266 22.79 21.74 13.98
C GLU A 266 23.46 21.71 12.59
N ALA A 267 24.70 22.19 12.50
CA ALA A 267 25.44 22.30 11.25
C ALA A 267 25.38 20.99 10.42
N GLY A 268 24.72 21.06 9.25
CA GLY A 268 24.55 19.93 8.32
C GLY A 268 23.17 19.24 8.34
N LYS A 269 22.24 19.60 9.24
CA LYS A 269 20.85 19.09 9.24
C LYS A 269 19.89 20.06 8.55
N LYS A 270 18.85 19.54 7.90
CA LYS A 270 17.78 20.36 7.29
C LYS A 270 16.81 20.85 8.36
N LYS A 271 16.24 22.05 8.17
CA LYS A 271 15.20 22.61 9.04
C LYS A 271 14.00 21.67 9.12
N GLU A 272 13.47 21.48 10.33
CA GLU A 272 12.31 20.60 10.54
C GLU A 272 11.07 21.10 9.80
N ARG A 273 10.30 20.14 9.28
CA ARG A 273 9.08 20.42 8.53
C ARG A 273 7.92 20.63 9.51
N TRP A 274 7.42 21.86 9.55
CA TRP A 274 6.34 22.28 10.44
C TRP A 274 4.96 22.35 9.77
N PHE A 275 4.87 22.07 8.46
CA PHE A 275 3.59 22.08 7.73
C PHE A 275 3.49 20.94 6.71
N TYR A 276 2.26 20.53 6.44
CA TYR A 276 1.90 19.48 5.50
C TYR A 276 0.65 19.87 4.71
N ALA A 277 0.78 19.93 3.38
CA ALA A 277 -0.30 20.27 2.47
C ALA A 277 -0.74 19.03 1.69
N PHE A 278 -2.05 18.78 1.60
CA PHE A 278 -2.59 17.62 0.89
C PHE A 278 -4.01 17.86 0.38
N SER A 279 -4.49 16.97 -0.48
CA SER A 279 -5.87 16.98 -0.97
C SER A 279 -6.58 15.71 -0.53
N ILE A 280 -7.83 15.85 -0.08
CA ILE A 280 -8.66 14.74 0.38
C ILE A 280 -10.10 14.90 -0.13
N ALA A 281 -10.59 13.88 -0.83
CA ALA A 281 -11.99 13.80 -1.21
C ALA A 281 -12.83 13.21 -0.05
N PRO A 282 -13.98 13.82 0.29
CA PRO A 282 -14.95 13.24 1.22
C PRO A 282 -15.42 11.86 0.75
N GLN A 283 -15.54 10.90 1.66
CA GLN A 283 -16.06 9.57 1.31
C GLN A 283 -17.59 9.57 1.33
N THR A 284 -18.22 9.62 0.16
CA THR A 284 -19.64 9.31 -0.05
C THR A 284 -19.77 7.93 -0.69
N GLU A 285 -20.34 6.95 0.05
CA GLU A 285 -20.64 5.56 -0.41
C GLU A 285 -19.38 4.79 -0.91
N PRO A 286 -19.41 3.45 -1.15
CA PRO A 286 -18.19 2.67 -1.39
C PRO A 286 -17.62 2.92 -2.79
N SER A 287 -16.96 4.07 -2.93
CA SER A 287 -16.15 4.44 -4.08
C SER A 287 -14.83 3.66 -4.07
N GLN A 288 -14.28 3.47 -5.27
CA GLN A 288 -13.16 2.60 -5.60
C GLN A 288 -12.07 2.50 -4.52
N PRO A 289 -11.53 1.30 -4.24
CA PRO A 289 -10.48 1.12 -3.24
C PRO A 289 -9.30 2.04 -3.57
N GLN A 290 -8.97 2.91 -2.63
CA GLN A 290 -7.81 3.80 -2.75
C GLN A 290 -6.57 2.92 -3.00
N PRO A 291 -5.73 3.26 -3.99
CA PRO A 291 -4.56 2.47 -4.32
C PRO A 291 -3.67 2.32 -3.09
N ARG A 292 -3.43 1.06 -2.69
CA ARG A 292 -2.63 0.73 -1.51
C ARG A 292 -1.20 1.25 -1.72
N PRO A 293 -0.66 2.10 -0.82
CA PRO A 293 0.71 2.56 -0.93
C PRO A 293 1.69 1.39 -0.89
N ALA A 294 2.71 1.45 -1.75
CA ALA A 294 3.78 0.47 -1.88
C ALA A 294 4.49 0.12 -0.56
N ASN A 295 4.66 1.13 0.30
CA ASN A 295 5.31 1.04 1.60
C ASN A 295 4.32 0.81 2.75
N ALA A 296 3.07 0.42 2.46
CA ALA A 296 2.05 0.29 3.49
C ALA A 296 2.29 -0.94 4.38
N THR A 297 2.59 -0.67 5.65
CA THR A 297 2.78 -1.67 6.71
C THR A 297 1.43 -2.18 7.25
N PRO A 298 1.40 -3.29 7.99
CA PRO A 298 0.24 -3.66 8.81
C PRO A 298 -0.10 -2.56 9.83
N SER A 299 -1.36 -2.50 10.27
CA SER A 299 -1.77 -1.53 11.30
C SER A 299 -0.92 -1.69 12.57
N PRO A 300 -0.35 -0.60 13.12
CA PRO A 300 0.40 -0.63 14.37
C PRO A 300 -0.47 -1.02 15.59
N PHE A 301 -1.79 -1.04 15.42
CA PHE A 301 -2.75 -1.35 16.47
C PHE A 301 -3.42 -2.71 16.30
N ALA A 302 -2.96 -3.53 15.34
CA ALA A 302 -3.52 -4.86 15.11
C ALA A 302 -3.21 -5.78 16.30
N SER A 303 -4.24 -6.18 17.06
CA SER A 303 -4.06 -7.21 18.08
C SER A 303 -3.89 -8.56 17.39
N ARG A 304 -2.69 -9.15 17.47
CA ARG A 304 -2.59 -10.62 17.34
C ARG A 304 -3.41 -11.18 18.49
N GLY A 305 -4.58 -11.73 18.18
CA GLY A 305 -5.36 -12.46 19.17
C GLY A 305 -4.44 -13.48 19.84
N SER A 306 -4.15 -13.27 21.13
CA SER A 306 -3.43 -14.26 21.91
C SER A 306 -4.30 -15.51 21.84
N LYS A 307 -3.83 -16.53 21.14
CA LYS A 307 -4.47 -17.84 21.15
C LYS A 307 -4.36 -18.32 22.59
N ARG A 308 -5.44 -18.17 23.37
CA ARG A 308 -5.55 -18.81 24.69
C ARG A 308 -5.25 -20.28 24.47
N GLU A 309 -4.31 -20.82 25.25
CA GLU A 309 -4.18 -22.26 25.40
C GLU A 309 -5.53 -22.81 25.86
N LEU A 310 -6.10 -23.70 25.04
CA LEU A 310 -7.31 -24.42 25.41
C LEU A 310 -6.90 -25.54 26.35
N ASP A 311 -7.26 -25.34 27.62
CA ASP A 311 -7.23 -26.32 28.69
C ASP A 311 -8.07 -27.54 28.30
N ALA A 312 -7.53 -28.72 28.55
CA ALA A 312 -8.19 -29.99 28.26
C ALA A 312 -9.26 -30.27 29.32
N GLY A 313 -10.53 -30.12 28.96
CA GLY A 313 -11.68 -30.53 29.77
C GLY A 313 -12.76 -31.16 28.88
N GLY A 314 -13.01 -32.45 29.07
CA GLY A 314 -13.89 -33.28 28.24
C GLY A 314 -15.39 -32.96 28.33
N GLY A 315 -16.12 -33.46 27.34
CA GLY A 315 -17.59 -33.47 27.31
C GLY A 315 -18.12 -34.02 25.98
N ASP A 316 -18.62 -35.25 26.02
CA ASP A 316 -19.31 -35.99 24.94
C ASP A 316 -20.55 -35.25 24.40
N ASN A 317 -20.97 -35.56 23.16
CA ASN A 317 -22.40 -35.61 22.79
C ASN A 317 -22.73 -36.51 21.58
N PHE A 318 -23.62 -37.45 21.87
CA PHE A 318 -24.41 -38.44 21.10
C PHE A 318 -25.13 -37.95 19.84
N ILE A 319 -25.02 -38.65 18.70
CA ILE A 319 -26.00 -38.58 17.59
C ILE A 319 -26.01 -39.91 16.75
N TRP A 320 -27.17 -40.59 16.69
CA TRP A 320 -27.63 -41.74 15.83
C TRP A 320 -27.71 -43.18 16.40
N GLY A 321 -28.94 -43.58 16.76
CA GLY A 321 -29.40 -44.95 16.95
C GLY A 321 -30.25 -45.47 15.77
N ASN A 322 -30.39 -46.80 15.68
CA ASN A 322 -30.73 -47.62 14.51
C ASN A 322 -32.11 -48.30 14.65
N ASP A 323 -32.84 -48.57 13.55
CA ASP A 323 -34.15 -49.26 13.58
C ASP A 323 -34.22 -50.60 12.77
N ALA A 324 -34.49 -51.67 13.52
CA ALA A 324 -35.26 -52.93 13.32
C ALA A 324 -35.42 -53.76 12.00
N LYS A 325 -35.02 -55.05 12.14
CA LYS A 325 -35.76 -56.36 11.92
C LYS A 325 -35.81 -57.11 10.56
N ARG A 326 -35.49 -58.42 10.65
CA ARG A 326 -35.42 -59.50 9.61
C ARG A 326 -36.63 -60.47 9.69
N THR A 327 -37.02 -61.10 8.57
CA THR A 327 -38.11 -62.11 8.44
C THR A 327 -37.61 -63.54 8.12
N LYS A 328 -38.36 -64.59 8.52
CA LYS A 328 -38.04 -66.05 8.40
C LYS A 328 -38.42 -66.65 7.01
N PRO A 329 -37.87 -67.83 6.60
CA PRO A 329 -38.15 -68.47 5.30
C PRO A 329 -39.54 -69.14 5.18
N PRO A 330 -40.10 -69.32 3.96
CA PRO A 330 -41.41 -69.95 3.73
C PRO A 330 -41.46 -71.47 3.98
N PRO A 331 -42.67 -72.05 4.21
CA PRO A 331 -42.85 -73.49 4.45
C PRO A 331 -42.47 -74.34 3.24
N GLY A 332 -41.60 -75.35 3.45
CA GLY A 332 -41.13 -76.28 2.40
C GLY A 332 -39.67 -76.08 1.96
N TYR A 333 -39.00 -75.02 2.42
CA TYR A 333 -37.58 -74.81 2.17
C TYR A 333 -36.70 -75.59 3.17
N ALA A 334 -35.86 -76.51 2.68
CA ALA A 334 -34.82 -77.19 3.47
C ALA A 334 -33.41 -76.71 3.05
N CYS A 335 -32.57 -76.38 4.04
CA CYS A 335 -31.21 -75.91 3.82
C CYS A 335 -30.33 -77.00 3.18
N LYS A 336 -29.67 -76.73 2.04
CA LYS A 336 -28.86 -77.76 1.34
C LYS A 336 -27.58 -78.20 2.06
N ILE A 337 -27.18 -77.51 3.13
CA ILE A 337 -25.98 -77.84 3.91
C ILE A 337 -26.32 -78.85 5.02
N CYS A 338 -27.40 -78.62 5.78
CA CYS A 338 -27.76 -79.44 6.95
C CYS A 338 -29.17 -80.08 6.90
N GLN A 339 -29.90 -79.87 5.80
CA GLN A 339 -31.25 -80.40 5.52
C GLN A 339 -32.38 -79.96 6.48
N SER A 340 -32.15 -79.00 7.38
CA SER A 340 -33.20 -78.44 8.27
C SER A 340 -34.00 -77.29 7.62
N SER A 341 -35.27 -77.12 8.00
CA SER A 341 -36.23 -76.20 7.35
C SER A 341 -36.58 -74.92 8.15
N GLY A 342 -35.62 -74.37 8.91
CA GLY A 342 -35.84 -73.20 9.79
C GLY A 342 -35.07 -71.92 9.44
N HIS A 343 -34.12 -71.98 8.50
CA HIS A 343 -33.24 -70.86 8.11
C HIS A 343 -32.88 -70.94 6.61
N PHE A 344 -32.50 -69.82 5.99
CA PHE A 344 -31.96 -69.82 4.63
C PHE A 344 -30.55 -70.40 4.64
N ILE A 345 -30.09 -71.03 3.55
CA ILE A 345 -28.72 -71.59 3.41
C ILE A 345 -27.58 -70.61 3.77
N LYS A 346 -27.87 -69.30 3.79
CA LYS A 346 -26.94 -68.24 4.17
C LYS A 346 -26.69 -68.18 5.68
N ASP A 347 -27.67 -68.57 6.49
CA ASP A 347 -27.65 -68.52 7.96
C ASP A 347 -27.47 -69.93 8.56
N CYS A 348 -26.90 -70.87 7.80
CA CYS A 348 -26.68 -72.23 8.28
C CYS A 348 -25.55 -72.28 9.31
N PRO A 349 -25.81 -72.75 10.55
CA PRO A 349 -24.82 -72.75 11.63
C PRO A 349 -23.61 -73.67 11.38
N GLN A 350 -23.65 -74.52 10.35
CA GLN A 350 -22.55 -75.42 9.98
C GLN A 350 -21.72 -74.94 8.78
N LYS A 351 -21.90 -73.71 8.30
CA LYS A 351 -21.29 -73.19 7.06
C LYS A 351 -19.82 -72.74 7.21
N GLY A 352 -18.98 -73.42 7.99
CA GLY A 352 -17.66 -72.86 8.33
C GLY A 352 -16.50 -73.82 8.55
N ALA A 353 -16.67 -75.14 8.45
CA ALA A 353 -15.63 -76.07 8.92
C ALA A 353 -14.47 -76.36 7.93
N GLY A 354 -14.33 -75.67 6.79
CA GLY A 354 -13.20 -76.01 5.90
C GLY A 354 -12.94 -75.21 4.63
N GLU A 355 -13.28 -73.91 4.52
CA GLU A 355 -13.17 -73.21 3.22
C GLU A 355 -12.52 -71.81 3.23
N ASN A 356 -11.81 -71.41 4.30
CA ASN A 356 -11.25 -70.04 4.41
C ASN A 356 -9.78 -69.96 4.87
N VAL A 357 -8.96 -70.99 4.60
CA VAL A 357 -7.51 -70.91 4.83
C VAL A 357 -6.78 -70.88 3.48
N PRO A 358 -6.07 -69.80 3.12
CA PRO A 358 -5.23 -69.77 1.93
C PRO A 358 -4.05 -70.77 2.07
N PRO A 359 -3.49 -71.29 0.97
CA PRO A 359 -2.30 -72.13 1.01
C PRO A 359 -1.14 -71.46 1.76
N GLU A 360 -0.29 -72.24 2.44
CA GLU A 360 0.77 -71.75 3.36
C GLU A 360 1.70 -70.68 2.78
N ASN A 361 1.86 -70.62 1.45
CA ASN A 361 2.74 -69.65 0.76
C ASN A 361 2.01 -68.39 0.23
N TYR A 362 0.73 -68.19 0.56
CA TYR A 362 -0.01 -67.01 0.10
C TYR A 362 0.15 -65.81 1.05
N VAL A 363 0.70 -64.71 0.54
CA VAL A 363 0.83 -63.43 1.24
C VAL A 363 -0.11 -62.39 0.61
N CYS A 364 -0.85 -61.65 1.43
CA CYS A 364 -1.78 -60.63 0.96
C CYS A 364 -1.04 -59.44 0.33
N LYS A 365 -1.32 -59.08 -0.93
CA LYS A 365 -0.67 -57.95 -1.64
C LYS A 365 -1.04 -56.55 -1.13
N ILE A 366 -2.00 -56.44 -0.19
CA ILE A 366 -2.45 -55.15 0.35
C ILE A 366 -1.70 -54.81 1.63
N CYS A 367 -1.61 -55.75 2.57
CA CYS A 367 -0.97 -55.54 3.89
C CYS A 367 0.32 -56.37 4.09
N ASN A 368 0.73 -57.17 3.11
CA ASN A 368 1.88 -58.08 3.15
C ASN A 368 1.88 -59.10 4.32
N GLN A 369 0.71 -59.45 4.87
CA GLN A 369 0.60 -60.51 5.89
C GLN A 369 0.04 -61.84 5.32
N PRO A 370 0.52 -63.01 5.78
CA PRO A 370 -0.03 -64.32 5.40
C PRO A 370 -1.35 -64.62 6.12
N GLY A 371 -2.07 -65.66 5.67
CA GLY A 371 -3.23 -66.21 6.39
C GLY A 371 -4.62 -65.74 5.95
N HIS A 372 -4.74 -64.79 5.01
CA HIS A 372 -6.04 -64.39 4.42
C HIS A 372 -5.90 -64.03 2.94
N TYR A 373 -6.95 -64.25 2.14
CA TYR A 373 -7.00 -63.78 0.75
C TYR A 373 -7.18 -62.26 0.67
N VAL A 374 -6.71 -61.63 -0.42
CA VAL A 374 -6.84 -60.16 -0.65
C VAL A 374 -8.30 -59.67 -0.57
N LYS A 375 -9.28 -60.54 -0.87
CA LYS A 375 -10.72 -60.25 -0.72
C LYS A 375 -11.18 -60.05 0.73
N HIS A 376 -10.45 -60.59 1.71
CA HIS A 376 -10.73 -60.51 3.14
C HIS A 376 -9.65 -59.75 3.91
N CYS A 377 -8.89 -58.89 3.24
CA CYS A 377 -7.87 -58.06 3.90
C CYS A 377 -8.54 -57.00 4.79
N PRO A 378 -8.26 -56.96 6.10
CA PRO A 378 -8.85 -55.99 7.02
C PRO A 378 -8.46 -54.54 6.69
N GLU A 379 -7.34 -54.32 5.99
CA GLU A 379 -6.86 -52.99 5.62
C GLU A 379 -7.36 -52.49 4.24
N LYS A 380 -8.09 -53.32 3.49
CA LYS A 380 -8.49 -53.00 2.10
C LYS A 380 -9.36 -51.74 1.98
N ASN A 381 -10.11 -51.40 3.01
CA ASN A 381 -11.01 -50.25 3.05
C ASN A 381 -10.69 -49.30 4.21
N ALA A 382 -9.42 -49.19 4.60
CA ALA A 382 -9.03 -48.19 5.60
C ALA A 382 -9.45 -46.79 5.11
N VAL A 383 -10.33 -46.15 5.88
CA VAL A 383 -10.82 -44.79 5.60
C VAL A 383 -9.87 -43.80 6.25
N GLY A 384 -9.56 -42.74 5.53
CA GLY A 384 -8.84 -41.59 6.07
C GLY A 384 -9.71 -40.77 7.01
N ASP A 385 -9.09 -39.83 7.71
CA ASP A 385 -9.74 -38.88 8.64
C ASP A 385 -10.88 -38.06 8.00
N THR A 386 -10.84 -37.88 6.67
CA THR A 386 -11.86 -37.15 5.91
C THR A 386 -12.95 -38.04 5.29
N GLY A 387 -12.99 -39.33 5.66
CA GLY A 387 -13.95 -40.31 5.13
C GLY A 387 -13.63 -40.84 3.72
N GLY A 388 -12.54 -40.37 3.11
CA GLY A 388 -11.99 -40.87 1.85
C GLY A 388 -11.12 -42.13 2.01
N LYS A 389 -10.51 -42.62 0.92
CA LYS A 389 -9.54 -43.74 1.01
C LYS A 389 -8.25 -43.27 1.68
N LYS A 390 -7.74 -44.03 2.66
CA LYS A 390 -6.45 -43.75 3.30
C LYS A 390 -5.31 -43.83 2.26
N PRO A 391 -4.43 -42.81 2.18
CA PRO A 391 -3.26 -42.85 1.32
C PRO A 391 -2.25 -43.94 1.76
N PRO A 392 -1.39 -44.42 0.85
CA PRO A 392 -0.31 -45.34 1.22
C PRO A 392 0.70 -44.66 2.17
N PRO A 393 1.41 -45.45 3.02
CA PRO A 393 2.41 -44.93 3.94
C PRO A 393 3.47 -44.08 3.21
N GLY A 394 3.73 -42.87 3.71
CA GLY A 394 4.69 -41.91 3.14
C GLY A 394 4.11 -40.87 2.18
N TYR A 395 2.80 -40.93 1.87
CA TYR A 395 2.12 -39.84 1.18
C TYR A 395 1.79 -38.71 2.17
N VAL A 396 2.26 -37.49 1.88
CA VAL A 396 1.95 -36.28 2.67
C VAL A 396 1.16 -35.30 1.82
N CYS A 397 -0.01 -34.88 2.31
CA CYS A 397 -0.83 -33.87 1.66
C CYS A 397 -0.09 -32.51 1.61
N ARG A 398 0.21 -31.99 0.42
CA ARG A 398 0.93 -30.72 0.26
C ARG A 398 0.16 -29.48 0.74
N ALA A 399 -1.14 -29.58 0.96
CA ALA A 399 -1.97 -28.46 1.38
C ALA A 399 -1.97 -28.25 2.91
N CYS A 400 -1.87 -29.33 3.70
CA CYS A 400 -1.99 -29.28 5.17
C CYS A 400 -0.93 -30.10 5.92
N GLY A 401 -0.14 -30.92 5.23
CA GLY A 401 0.87 -31.80 5.84
C GLY A 401 0.33 -33.11 6.43
N SER A 402 -0.95 -33.44 6.26
CA SER A 402 -1.53 -34.69 6.78
C SER A 402 -1.17 -35.90 5.91
N GLU A 403 -0.91 -37.05 6.56
CA GLU A 403 -0.70 -38.35 5.92
C GLU A 403 -2.01 -39.15 5.77
N GLU A 404 -3.11 -38.66 6.34
CA GLU A 404 -4.34 -39.43 6.52
C GLU A 404 -5.37 -39.25 5.38
N HIS A 405 -5.17 -38.30 4.46
CA HIS A 405 -6.05 -38.07 3.30
C HIS A 405 -5.31 -37.57 2.04
N TYR A 406 -5.92 -37.78 0.87
CA TYR A 406 -5.43 -37.21 -0.39
C TYR A 406 -5.71 -35.70 -0.48
N ILE A 407 -4.91 -34.96 -1.26
CA ILE A 407 -5.03 -33.49 -1.38
C ILE A 407 -6.41 -33.02 -1.87
N LYS A 408 -7.08 -33.85 -2.68
CA LYS A 408 -8.44 -33.61 -3.16
C LYS A 408 -9.51 -33.67 -2.06
N ASP A 409 -9.25 -34.46 -1.01
CA ASP A 409 -10.15 -34.67 0.12
C ASP A 409 -9.71 -33.80 1.31
N CYS A 410 -8.77 -32.86 1.10
CA CYS A 410 -8.22 -32.00 2.12
C CYS A 410 -9.17 -30.83 2.44
N PRO A 411 -9.67 -30.70 3.69
CA PRO A 411 -10.58 -29.61 4.06
C PRO A 411 -9.91 -28.23 3.92
N SER A 412 -8.61 -28.13 4.15
CA SER A 412 -7.82 -26.89 3.97
C SER A 412 -7.65 -26.50 2.50
N ALA A 413 -7.66 -27.47 1.57
CA ALA A 413 -7.63 -27.20 0.13
C ALA A 413 -9.02 -26.82 -0.40
N SER A 414 -10.08 -27.49 0.10
CA SER A 414 -11.47 -27.20 -0.26
C SER A 414 -11.88 -25.76 0.09
N ALA A 415 -11.48 -25.27 1.27
CA ALA A 415 -11.75 -23.90 1.72
C ALA A 415 -11.11 -22.81 0.83
N ARG A 416 -10.06 -23.15 0.05
CA ARG A 416 -9.43 -22.23 -0.92
C ARG A 416 -10.10 -22.24 -2.31
N SER A 417 -10.99 -23.20 -2.59
CA SER A 417 -11.50 -23.45 -3.95
C SER A 417 -12.96 -23.05 -4.20
N GLN A 418 -13.71 -22.64 -3.18
CA GLN A 418 -15.10 -22.19 -3.36
C GLN A 418 -15.21 -20.67 -3.23
N GLY A 419 -14.85 -19.97 -4.30
CA GLY A 419 -15.02 -18.52 -4.44
C GLY A 419 -14.38 -17.95 -5.70
N GLY A 420 -15.06 -18.10 -6.85
CA GLY A 420 -14.94 -17.16 -7.99
C GLY A 420 -13.92 -17.48 -9.10
N GLU A 421 -14.46 -17.94 -10.23
CA GLU A 421 -14.05 -17.80 -11.64
C GLU A 421 -12.56 -17.76 -12.05
N ARG A 422 -12.18 -18.70 -12.92
CA ARG A 422 -10.94 -18.73 -13.71
C ARG A 422 -10.88 -17.59 -14.73
N GLY A 423 -10.62 -16.37 -14.27
CA GLY A 423 -9.97 -15.32 -15.06
C GLY A 423 -8.46 -15.35 -14.81
N ASP A 424 -7.66 -15.13 -15.84
CA ASP A 424 -6.18 -15.07 -15.82
C ASP A 424 -5.66 -13.95 -14.89
N ARG A 425 -5.76 -14.13 -13.56
CA ARG A 425 -5.13 -13.25 -12.56
C ARG A 425 -3.69 -13.69 -12.33
N ARG A 426 -2.83 -13.38 -13.29
CA ARG A 426 -1.40 -13.28 -13.00
C ARG A 426 -1.23 -12.10 -12.03
N LYS A 427 -0.76 -12.39 -10.82
CA LYS A 427 -0.46 -11.41 -9.76
C LYS A 427 0.42 -10.28 -10.35
N GLU A 428 -0.01 -9.03 -10.20
CA GLU A 428 0.81 -7.86 -10.56
C GLU A 428 2.09 -7.85 -9.72
N ILE A 429 3.22 -7.43 -10.32
CA ILE A 429 4.50 -7.37 -9.61
C ILE A 429 4.45 -6.21 -8.64
N GLY A 430 4.53 -6.50 -7.34
CA GLY A 430 4.63 -5.48 -6.31
C GLY A 430 5.98 -4.77 -6.33
N PRO A 431 6.11 -3.57 -5.73
CA PRO A 431 7.38 -2.85 -5.59
C PRO A 431 8.53 -3.65 -4.97
N ASP A 432 8.21 -4.63 -4.12
CA ASP A 432 9.12 -5.57 -3.48
C ASP A 432 9.69 -6.64 -4.43
N GLU A 433 8.91 -7.04 -5.43
CA GLU A 433 9.33 -7.95 -6.50
C GLU A 433 9.80 -7.21 -7.77
N CYS A 434 9.58 -5.90 -7.83
CA CYS A 434 9.88 -5.06 -8.97
C CYS A 434 11.36 -4.72 -9.09
N TRP A 435 11.95 -4.99 -10.24
CA TRP A 435 13.38 -4.80 -10.48
C TRP A 435 13.81 -3.33 -10.60
N PHE A 436 12.85 -2.43 -10.78
CA PHE A 436 13.08 -0.99 -10.97
C PHE A 436 12.66 -0.14 -9.77
N CYS A 437 12.11 -0.72 -8.70
CA CYS A 437 11.75 0.06 -7.52
C CYS A 437 12.96 0.29 -6.64
N LEU A 438 13.26 1.55 -6.29
CA LEU A 438 14.35 1.90 -5.36
C LEU A 438 14.16 1.30 -3.95
N SER A 439 12.90 0.98 -3.60
CA SER A 439 12.53 0.28 -2.37
C SER A 439 12.85 -1.22 -2.40
N ASN A 440 13.12 -1.82 -3.56
CA ASN A 440 13.53 -3.21 -3.64
C ASN A 440 15.01 -3.34 -3.20
N PRO A 441 15.34 -4.11 -2.15
CA PRO A 441 16.72 -4.28 -1.70
C PRO A 441 17.63 -4.94 -2.75
N ARG A 442 17.05 -5.62 -3.75
CA ARG A 442 17.78 -6.26 -4.86
C ARG A 442 18.02 -5.33 -6.05
N VAL A 443 17.53 -4.08 -5.99
CA VAL A 443 17.76 -3.10 -7.05
C VAL A 443 19.26 -2.79 -7.15
N THR A 444 19.75 -2.66 -8.38
CA THR A 444 21.18 -2.49 -8.64
C THR A 444 21.57 -1.02 -8.50
N LYS A 445 21.75 -0.56 -7.26
CA LYS A 445 21.95 0.85 -6.91
C LYS A 445 23.17 1.50 -7.59
N HIS A 446 24.19 0.72 -7.97
CA HIS A 446 25.39 1.25 -8.62
C HIS A 446 25.15 1.75 -10.06
N LEU A 447 24.06 1.33 -10.70
CA LEU A 447 23.70 1.76 -12.06
C LEU A 447 22.93 3.09 -12.09
N ILE A 448 22.47 3.59 -10.94
CA ILE A 448 21.74 4.86 -10.84
C ILE A 448 22.70 5.99 -11.19
N VAL A 449 22.35 6.79 -12.20
CA VAL A 449 23.12 7.93 -12.73
C VAL A 449 22.71 9.23 -12.03
N SER A 450 21.41 9.50 -11.96
CA SER A 450 20.83 10.73 -11.42
C SER A 450 19.51 10.44 -10.71
N ILE A 451 19.15 11.21 -9.68
CA ILE A 451 17.89 11.08 -8.93
C ILE A 451 17.25 12.46 -8.80
N GLY A 452 16.08 12.63 -9.41
CA GLY A 452 15.26 13.84 -9.34
C GLY A 452 14.22 13.78 -8.23
N SER A 453 13.18 14.61 -8.36
CA SER A 453 12.10 14.67 -7.36
C SER A 453 11.05 13.57 -7.54
N GLU A 454 10.74 13.23 -8.78
CA GLU A 454 9.69 12.31 -9.22
C GLU A 454 10.22 11.15 -10.06
N CYS A 455 11.35 11.34 -10.76
CA CYS A 455 11.99 10.38 -11.66
C CYS A 455 13.47 10.21 -11.31
N TYR A 456 14.04 9.08 -11.70
CA TYR A 456 15.49 8.85 -11.64
C TYR A 456 15.99 8.24 -12.94
N VAL A 457 17.28 8.44 -13.23
CA VAL A 457 17.96 7.93 -14.42
C VAL A 457 18.92 6.83 -13.99
N THR A 458 18.87 5.68 -14.66
CA THR A 458 19.75 4.54 -14.40
C THR A 458 20.22 3.90 -15.69
N ALA A 459 21.41 3.32 -15.71
CA ALA A 459 21.85 2.44 -16.80
C ALA A 459 21.14 1.06 -16.68
N PRO A 460 20.81 0.39 -17.80
CA PRO A 460 20.34 -1.00 -17.78
C PRO A 460 21.48 -1.98 -17.49
N LYS A 461 21.16 -3.12 -16.87
CA LYS A 461 22.06 -4.28 -17.00
C LYS A 461 22.10 -4.72 -18.44
N GLY A 462 23.30 -4.90 -18.96
CA GLY A 462 23.52 -5.25 -20.36
C GLY A 462 23.05 -4.15 -21.31
N GLN A 463 23.61 -2.96 -21.15
CA GLN A 463 23.42 -1.85 -22.08
C GLN A 463 23.68 -2.23 -23.54
N LEU A 464 23.04 -1.51 -24.47
CA LEU A 464 23.04 -1.88 -25.88
C LEU A 464 24.35 -1.48 -26.57
N PRO A 465 24.81 -0.22 -26.48
CA PRO A 465 26.13 0.15 -26.99
C PRO A 465 27.26 -0.48 -26.18
N PRO A 466 28.33 -0.96 -26.82
CA PRO A 466 29.50 -1.48 -26.09
C PRO A 466 30.39 -0.32 -25.60
N THR A 467 31.06 -0.55 -24.47
CA THR A 467 31.85 0.46 -23.75
C THR A 467 33.35 0.24 -23.81
N ASP A 468 33.79 -0.79 -24.53
CA ASP A 468 35.19 -1.11 -24.83
C ASP A 468 35.81 -0.21 -25.91
N GLY A 469 35.06 0.78 -26.41
CA GLY A 469 35.52 1.71 -27.44
C GLY A 469 35.35 1.20 -28.87
N THR A 470 34.87 -0.03 -29.08
CA THR A 470 34.54 -0.54 -30.42
C THR A 470 33.08 -0.26 -30.83
N GLY A 471 32.36 0.48 -29.99
CA GLY A 471 30.96 0.80 -30.19
C GLY A 471 30.70 1.91 -31.20
N PRO A 472 29.49 1.95 -31.77
CA PRO A 472 29.11 2.97 -32.75
C PRO A 472 28.97 4.36 -32.12
N THR A 473 28.79 4.46 -30.80
CA THR A 473 28.67 5.74 -30.07
C THR A 473 29.89 6.00 -29.19
N GLN A 474 30.23 7.28 -29.05
CA GLN A 474 31.35 7.77 -28.23
C GLN A 474 30.87 8.32 -26.87
N VAL A 475 29.59 8.16 -26.53
CA VAL A 475 29.06 8.61 -25.24
C VAL A 475 29.73 7.80 -24.10
N PRO A 476 30.39 8.46 -23.12
CA PRO A 476 31.06 7.77 -22.03
C PRO A 476 30.09 6.89 -21.23
N GLY A 477 30.51 5.66 -20.95
CA GLY A 477 29.64 4.67 -20.30
C GLY A 477 28.56 4.09 -21.20
N GLY A 478 28.61 4.33 -22.52
CA GLY A 478 27.75 3.76 -23.56
C GLY A 478 26.42 4.49 -23.73
N GLY A 479 25.95 5.19 -22.70
CA GLY A 479 24.85 6.14 -22.77
C GLY A 479 23.45 5.54 -22.89
N HIS A 480 23.27 4.21 -22.92
CA HIS A 480 21.91 3.66 -22.80
C HIS A 480 21.40 3.85 -21.38
N VAL A 481 20.28 4.55 -21.21
CA VAL A 481 19.65 4.81 -19.90
C VAL A 481 18.17 4.49 -19.90
N LEU A 482 17.63 4.30 -18.70
CA LEU A 482 16.21 4.28 -18.41
C LEU A 482 15.86 5.49 -17.56
N ILE A 483 14.78 6.17 -17.92
CA ILE A 483 14.12 7.18 -17.08
C ILE A 483 12.91 6.50 -16.45
N ILE A 484 12.88 6.46 -15.13
CA ILE A 484 11.90 5.67 -14.36
C ILE A 484 11.29 6.57 -13.29
N PRO A 485 9.96 6.63 -13.16
CA PRO A 485 9.32 7.25 -12.00
C PRO A 485 9.79 6.59 -10.70
N ILE A 486 9.90 7.36 -9.62
CA ILE A 486 10.26 6.84 -8.30
C ILE A 486 9.11 5.99 -7.74
N SER A 487 7.88 6.45 -7.97
CA SER A 487 6.66 5.73 -7.59
C SER A 487 6.33 4.62 -8.59
N HIS A 488 5.99 3.43 -8.10
CA HIS A 488 5.65 2.29 -8.95
C HIS A 488 4.32 2.52 -9.66
N TYR A 489 4.39 2.71 -10.98
CA TYR A 489 3.24 2.69 -11.88
C TYR A 489 3.50 1.65 -12.98
N PRO A 490 2.55 0.77 -13.34
CA PRO A 490 2.75 -0.20 -14.43
C PRO A 490 3.03 0.44 -15.80
N THR A 491 2.36 1.56 -16.09
CA THR A 491 2.53 2.34 -17.33
C THR A 491 2.43 3.83 -17.01
N LEU A 492 2.93 4.72 -17.88
CA LEU A 492 2.77 6.16 -17.69
C LEU A 492 1.30 6.60 -17.70
N GLN A 493 0.41 5.85 -18.37
CA GLN A 493 -1.04 6.09 -18.36
C GLN A 493 -1.71 5.74 -17.02
N SER A 494 -1.12 4.82 -16.24
CA SER A 494 -1.66 4.46 -14.92
C SER A 494 -1.35 5.48 -13.83
N VAL A 495 -0.60 6.54 -14.16
CA VAL A 495 -0.25 7.61 -13.23
C VAL A 495 -1.50 8.47 -12.94
N PRO A 496 -1.83 8.74 -11.66
CA PRO A 496 -2.92 9.63 -11.28
C PRO A 496 -2.80 11.03 -11.90
N SER A 497 -3.93 11.66 -12.21
CA SER A 497 -3.97 12.96 -12.92
C SER A 497 -3.34 14.12 -12.16
N ASP A 498 -3.24 14.04 -10.83
CA ASP A 498 -2.55 15.00 -9.97
C ASP A 498 -1.02 14.83 -9.96
N LEU A 499 -0.53 13.63 -10.31
CA LEU A 499 0.91 13.30 -10.32
C LEU A 499 1.48 13.19 -11.74
N VAL A 500 0.64 13.05 -12.76
CA VAL A 500 1.09 12.86 -14.15
C VAL A 500 1.88 14.07 -14.67
N ILE A 501 1.42 15.28 -14.37
CA ILE A 501 2.07 16.52 -14.85
C ILE A 501 3.50 16.65 -14.30
N PRO A 502 3.76 16.58 -12.97
CA PRO A 502 5.12 16.71 -12.45
C PRO A 502 6.05 15.57 -12.90
N ILE A 503 5.54 14.32 -12.97
CA ILE A 503 6.32 13.17 -13.47
C ILE A 503 6.73 13.38 -14.93
N ILE A 504 5.77 13.63 -15.83
CA ILE A 504 6.05 13.81 -17.26
C ILE A 504 6.94 15.02 -17.49
N SER A 505 6.69 16.14 -16.79
CA SER A 505 7.53 17.34 -16.88
C SER A 505 8.99 17.06 -16.48
N GLU A 506 9.23 16.27 -15.44
CA GLU A 506 10.59 15.87 -15.07
C GLU A 506 11.21 14.87 -16.05
N MET A 507 10.44 13.92 -16.59
CA MET A 507 10.92 13.02 -17.65
C MET A 507 11.37 13.81 -18.88
N GLU A 508 10.61 14.82 -19.32
CA GLU A 508 10.97 15.67 -20.45
C GLU A 508 12.20 16.53 -20.16
N ARG A 509 12.37 17.03 -18.93
CA ARG A 509 13.63 17.68 -18.50
C ARG A 509 14.83 16.75 -18.63
N TYR A 510 14.70 15.49 -18.19
CA TYR A 510 15.75 14.49 -18.35
C TYR A 510 16.02 14.15 -19.82
N LYS A 511 14.98 13.97 -20.65
CA LYS A 511 15.16 13.75 -22.10
C LYS A 511 15.90 14.90 -22.77
N SER A 512 15.56 16.14 -22.42
CA SER A 512 16.24 17.33 -22.93
C SER A 512 17.72 17.38 -22.51
N ALA A 513 18.00 17.13 -21.23
CA ALA A 513 19.37 17.05 -20.71
C ALA A 513 20.20 15.94 -21.38
N LEU A 514 19.61 14.76 -21.59
CA LEU A 514 20.26 13.64 -22.28
C LEU A 514 20.52 13.96 -23.75
N ARG A 515 19.61 14.68 -24.43
CA ARG A 515 19.83 15.18 -25.79
C ARG A 515 21.08 16.06 -25.85
N SER A 516 21.18 17.08 -25.01
CA SER A 516 22.36 17.96 -24.95
C SER A 516 23.63 17.20 -24.57
N THR A 517 23.52 16.20 -23.70
CA THR A 517 24.64 15.32 -23.35
C THR A 517 25.12 14.54 -24.56
N TYR A 518 24.22 13.93 -25.33
CA TYR A 518 24.59 13.09 -26.48
C TYR A 518 25.12 13.91 -27.66
N GLU A 519 24.57 15.11 -27.87
CA GLU A 519 25.06 16.04 -28.89
C GLU A 519 26.55 16.35 -28.72
N LYS A 520 27.00 16.53 -27.46
CA LYS A 520 28.42 16.72 -27.13
C LYS A 520 29.33 15.58 -27.61
N TYR A 521 28.79 14.38 -27.76
CA TYR A 521 29.50 13.18 -28.20
C TYR A 521 29.08 12.70 -29.59
N GLY A 522 28.46 13.55 -30.40
CA GLY A 522 28.09 13.24 -31.80
C GLY A 522 26.95 12.23 -31.95
N ALA A 523 26.07 12.14 -30.95
CA ALA A 523 24.93 11.23 -30.94
C ALA A 523 23.61 11.97 -30.71
N VAL A 524 22.51 11.34 -31.12
CA VAL A 524 21.13 11.80 -30.92
C VAL A 524 20.34 10.75 -30.13
N PRO A 525 19.41 11.15 -29.27
CA PRO A 525 18.62 10.20 -28.48
C PRO A 525 17.51 9.59 -29.34
N VAL A 526 17.35 8.27 -29.25
CA VAL A 526 16.11 7.58 -29.61
C VAL A 526 15.45 7.10 -28.33
N VAL A 527 14.19 7.47 -28.15
CA VAL A 527 13.46 7.26 -26.91
C VAL A 527 12.30 6.33 -27.18
N PHE A 528 12.13 5.25 -26.42
CA PHE A 528 10.98 4.37 -26.60
C PHE A 528 10.40 3.86 -25.29
N GLU A 529 9.11 3.56 -25.33
CA GLU A 529 8.38 2.96 -24.22
C GLU A 529 7.38 1.91 -24.69
N VAL A 530 7.09 0.98 -23.78
CA VAL A 530 6.11 -0.08 -23.98
C VAL A 530 5.10 0.00 -22.85
N ALA A 531 3.90 0.52 -23.14
CA ALA A 531 2.82 0.57 -22.18
C ALA A 531 1.95 -0.67 -22.31
N ARG A 532 2.06 -1.58 -21.32
CA ARG A 532 1.28 -2.81 -21.27
C ARG A 532 0.67 -3.00 -19.89
N LEU A 533 -0.65 -2.87 -19.81
CA LEU A 533 -1.45 -3.02 -18.58
C LEU A 533 -1.73 -4.50 -18.22
N THR A 534 -1.64 -5.44 -19.17
CA THR A 534 -1.96 -6.86 -18.92
C THR A 534 -0.70 -7.75 -18.82
N GLY A 535 -0.48 -8.38 -17.66
CA GLY A 535 0.59 -9.36 -17.41
C GLY A 535 1.17 -9.32 -15.99
N LYS A 536 2.35 -9.95 -15.80
CA LYS A 536 3.22 -9.68 -14.64
C LYS A 536 3.75 -8.24 -14.78
N GLY A 537 2.91 -7.26 -14.46
CA GLY A 537 3.13 -5.83 -14.69
C GLY A 537 4.55 -5.38 -14.36
N GLY A 538 5.14 -4.54 -15.22
CA GLY A 538 6.47 -3.96 -15.01
C GLY A 538 6.39 -2.64 -14.24
N HIS A 539 7.51 -1.91 -14.19
CA HIS A 539 7.51 -0.50 -13.83
C HIS A 539 7.56 0.31 -15.12
N ALA A 540 6.70 1.32 -15.24
CA ALA A 540 6.77 2.34 -16.26
C ALA A 540 8.20 2.87 -16.37
N HIS A 541 8.75 2.80 -17.57
CA HIS A 541 10.05 3.35 -17.85
C HIS A 541 10.11 3.71 -19.32
N VAL A 542 10.91 4.72 -19.60
CA VAL A 542 11.28 5.10 -20.95
C VAL A 542 12.75 4.77 -21.13
N GLN A 543 13.09 4.06 -22.20
CA GLN A 543 14.48 3.79 -22.55
C GLN A 543 14.98 4.85 -23.51
N VAL A 544 16.21 5.31 -23.30
CA VAL A 544 16.88 6.31 -24.13
C VAL A 544 18.21 5.71 -24.58
N VAL A 545 18.36 5.53 -25.90
CA VAL A 545 19.56 4.96 -26.51
C VAL A 545 20.22 6.01 -27.40
N PRO A 546 21.53 6.26 -27.25
CA PRO A 546 22.26 7.15 -28.14
C PRO A 546 22.50 6.46 -29.49
N VAL A 547 22.14 7.15 -30.56
CA VAL A 547 22.40 6.74 -31.95
C VAL A 547 23.35 7.77 -32.58
N PRO A 548 24.40 7.37 -33.30
CA PRO A 548 25.27 8.32 -34.00
C PRO A 548 24.46 9.24 -34.91
N VAL A 549 24.81 10.53 -34.96
CA VAL A 549 24.06 11.53 -35.73
C VAL A 549 23.87 11.11 -37.20
N GLU A 550 24.87 10.43 -37.80
CA GLU A 550 24.86 9.92 -39.17
C GLU A 550 23.77 8.86 -39.44
N LEU A 551 23.28 8.21 -38.39
CA LEU A 551 22.22 7.20 -38.46
C LEU A 551 20.86 7.75 -38.02
N GLY A 552 20.78 9.01 -37.57
CA GLY A 552 19.56 9.64 -37.07
C GLY A 552 18.41 9.61 -38.08
N ASP A 553 18.69 9.96 -39.35
CA ASP A 553 17.68 9.99 -40.42
C ASP A 553 17.17 8.60 -40.82
N LYS A 554 17.91 7.54 -40.46
CA LYS A 554 17.55 6.15 -40.77
C LYS A 554 16.70 5.49 -39.68
N VAL A 555 16.52 6.15 -38.53
CA VAL A 555 15.78 5.59 -37.39
C VAL A 555 14.34 5.28 -37.78
N GLU A 556 13.64 6.24 -38.38
CA GLU A 556 12.23 6.07 -38.77
C GLU A 556 12.05 4.93 -39.77
N GLU A 557 12.85 4.91 -40.84
CA GLU A 557 12.80 3.85 -41.85
C GLU A 557 13.05 2.46 -41.24
N GLN A 558 13.99 2.36 -40.30
CA GLN A 558 14.31 1.10 -39.64
C GLN A 558 13.16 0.62 -38.73
N PHE A 559 12.49 1.52 -37.99
CA PHE A 559 11.29 1.19 -37.22
C PHE A 559 10.12 0.78 -38.13
N GLN A 560 9.92 1.45 -39.26
CA GLN A 560 8.88 1.09 -40.24
C GLN A 560 9.13 -0.31 -40.82
N ARG A 561 10.37 -0.58 -41.26
CA ARG A 561 10.78 -1.85 -41.86
C ARG A 561 10.64 -3.02 -40.89
N ASP A 562 11.22 -2.91 -39.69
CA ASP A 562 11.17 -3.98 -38.69
C ASP A 562 9.75 -4.12 -38.10
N GLY A 563 9.01 -3.02 -37.96
CA GLY A 563 7.60 -3.03 -37.54
C GLY A 563 6.71 -3.77 -38.55
N GLY A 564 6.87 -3.48 -39.85
CA GLY A 564 6.15 -4.18 -40.92
C GLY A 564 6.45 -5.69 -40.95
N ALA A 565 7.72 -6.08 -40.75
CA ALA A 565 8.11 -7.49 -40.66
C ALA A 565 7.51 -8.22 -39.43
N ASN A 566 7.18 -7.47 -38.36
CA ASN A 566 6.53 -7.99 -37.15
C ASN A 566 5.00 -7.79 -37.14
N GLY A 567 4.41 -7.31 -38.25
CA GLY A 567 2.97 -7.09 -38.37
C GLY A 567 2.43 -5.96 -37.49
N MET A 568 3.25 -4.94 -37.23
CA MET A 568 2.87 -3.71 -36.53
C MET A 568 2.29 -2.69 -37.50
N ASP A 569 1.16 -2.09 -37.10
CA ASP A 569 0.49 -1.02 -37.81
C ASP A 569 0.82 0.32 -37.14
N TRP A 570 1.44 1.25 -37.85
CA TRP A 570 1.75 2.58 -37.32
C TRP A 570 0.57 3.53 -37.47
N GLU A 571 0.24 4.25 -36.40
CA GLU A 571 -0.87 5.20 -36.40
C GLU A 571 -0.54 6.46 -37.22
N ALA A 572 -1.49 6.92 -38.03
CA ALA A 572 -1.31 8.11 -38.85
C ALA A 572 -1.24 9.40 -38.02
N ASP A 573 -1.97 9.44 -36.90
CA ASP A 573 -1.93 10.52 -35.91
C ASP A 573 -1.55 9.94 -34.55
N ALA A 574 -0.27 10.09 -34.20
CA ALA A 574 0.29 9.58 -32.95
C ALA A 574 -0.29 10.27 -31.71
N ASP A 575 -0.66 11.56 -31.79
CA ASP A 575 -1.21 12.30 -30.65
C ASP A 575 -2.64 11.85 -30.34
N ALA A 576 -3.48 11.76 -31.37
CA ALA A 576 -4.84 11.26 -31.23
C ALA A 576 -4.87 9.81 -30.73
N ALA A 577 -3.94 8.97 -31.20
CA ALA A 577 -3.81 7.59 -30.75
C ALA A 577 -3.45 7.47 -29.27
N LEU A 578 -2.51 8.28 -28.77
CA LEU A 578 -2.13 8.29 -27.35
C LEU A 578 -3.27 8.81 -26.46
N GLU A 579 -3.99 9.84 -26.91
CA GLU A 579 -5.16 10.34 -26.19
C GLU A 579 -6.27 9.29 -26.12
N HIS A 580 -6.53 8.59 -27.24
CA HIS A 580 -7.48 7.48 -27.26
C HIS A 580 -7.06 6.38 -26.30
N ALA A 581 -5.81 5.91 -26.38
CA ALA A 581 -5.26 4.86 -25.52
C ALA A 581 -5.33 5.23 -24.03
N SER A 582 -5.12 6.50 -23.69
CA SER A 582 -5.26 7.01 -22.31
C SER A 582 -6.69 6.90 -21.78
N ARG A 583 -7.69 7.10 -22.65
CA ARG A 583 -9.12 7.00 -22.30
C ARG A 583 -9.64 5.55 -22.34
N SER A 584 -9.17 4.75 -23.30
CA SER A 584 -9.61 3.37 -23.52
C SER A 584 -8.86 2.34 -22.68
N GLY A 585 -7.69 2.70 -22.14
CA GLY A 585 -6.79 1.77 -21.44
C GLY A 585 -6.10 0.79 -22.39
N GLU A 586 -5.91 1.17 -23.66
CA GLU A 586 -5.25 0.31 -24.65
C GLU A 586 -3.73 0.32 -24.49
N ASN A 587 -3.14 -0.86 -24.71
CA ASN A 587 -1.69 -1.03 -24.70
C ASN A 587 -1.08 -0.41 -25.97
N TYR A 588 0.08 0.22 -25.85
CA TYR A 588 0.75 0.87 -26.98
C TYR A 588 2.27 0.72 -26.91
N PHE A 589 2.89 0.78 -28.08
CA PHE A 589 4.33 1.00 -28.25
C PHE A 589 4.54 2.40 -28.82
N LYS A 590 5.46 3.16 -28.24
CA LYS A 590 5.79 4.52 -28.66
C LYS A 590 7.29 4.68 -28.82
N VAL A 591 7.71 5.39 -29.87
CA VAL A 591 9.07 5.86 -30.06
C VAL A 591 9.07 7.36 -30.37
N ASP A 592 9.87 8.15 -29.64
CA ASP A 592 10.21 9.52 -29.99
C ASP A 592 11.46 9.47 -30.89
N LEU A 593 11.35 10.04 -32.09
CA LEU A 593 12.40 10.12 -33.09
C LEU A 593 13.38 11.26 -32.77
N PRO A 594 14.61 11.22 -33.33
CA PRO A 594 15.61 12.27 -33.10
C PRO A 594 15.15 13.69 -33.46
N ASP A 595 14.28 13.81 -34.47
CA ASP A 595 13.72 15.07 -34.97
C ASP A 595 12.54 15.62 -34.14
N GLY A 596 12.15 14.91 -33.08
CA GLY A 596 11.04 15.29 -32.19
C GLY A 596 9.67 14.80 -32.65
N ARG A 597 9.55 14.16 -33.83
CA ARG A 597 8.34 13.41 -34.19
C ARG A 597 8.23 12.14 -33.33
N LYS A 598 7.05 11.53 -33.35
CA LYS A 598 6.79 10.29 -32.62
C LYS A 598 6.01 9.31 -33.48
N MET A 599 6.30 8.03 -33.32
CA MET A 599 5.54 6.94 -33.93
C MET A 599 4.88 6.12 -32.83
N VAL A 600 3.62 5.75 -33.06
CA VAL A 600 2.79 5.01 -32.10
C VAL A 600 2.18 3.80 -32.79
N HIS A 601 2.17 2.67 -32.09
CA HIS A 601 1.48 1.45 -32.49
C HIS A 601 0.54 1.02 -31.36
N ILE A 602 -0.76 0.97 -31.63
CA ILE A 602 -1.75 0.42 -30.69
C ILE A 602 -1.72 -1.11 -30.76
N MET A 603 -1.48 -1.76 -29.62
CA MET A 603 -1.38 -3.21 -29.55
C MET A 603 -2.77 -3.83 -29.53
N LYS A 604 -3.17 -4.42 -30.66
CA LYS A 604 -4.47 -5.07 -30.81
C LYS A 604 -4.65 -6.25 -29.82
N PRO A 605 -5.82 -6.40 -29.18
CA PRO A 605 -6.12 -7.53 -28.32
C PRO A 605 -5.87 -8.87 -29.01
N GLY A 606 -5.20 -9.81 -28.32
CA GLY A 606 -4.94 -11.16 -28.83
C GLY A 606 -3.68 -11.31 -29.69
N ARG A 607 -2.99 -10.23 -30.07
CA ARG A 607 -1.66 -10.31 -30.70
C ARG A 607 -0.55 -10.23 -29.65
N GLN A 608 0.49 -11.05 -29.81
CA GLN A 608 1.68 -10.99 -28.96
C GLN A 608 2.58 -9.85 -29.43
N PHE A 609 3.07 -9.04 -28.49
CA PHE A 609 4.06 -8.00 -28.74
C PHE A 609 5.38 -8.33 -28.03
N ASN A 610 6.51 -8.17 -28.72
CA ASN A 610 7.82 -8.39 -28.15
C ASN A 610 8.29 -7.14 -27.38
N LEU A 611 8.40 -7.24 -26.05
CA LEU A 611 8.84 -6.13 -25.20
C LEU A 611 10.26 -5.61 -25.50
N GLN A 612 11.10 -6.42 -26.19
CA GLN A 612 12.44 -6.03 -26.62
C GLN A 612 12.46 -5.39 -28.01
N PHE A 613 11.30 -5.16 -28.64
CA PHE A 613 11.22 -4.66 -30.02
C PHE A 613 12.05 -3.39 -30.24
N GLY A 614 11.89 -2.35 -29.42
CA GLY A 614 12.69 -1.12 -29.55
C GLY A 614 14.20 -1.35 -29.48
N ARG A 615 14.64 -2.25 -28.59
CA ARG A 615 16.05 -2.66 -28.50
C ARG A 615 16.52 -3.41 -29.75
N ILE A 616 15.71 -4.35 -30.26
CA ILE A 616 16.04 -5.15 -31.45
C ILE A 616 16.21 -4.25 -32.68
N VAL A 617 15.29 -3.31 -32.88
CA VAL A 617 15.35 -2.35 -34.00
C VAL A 617 16.63 -1.53 -33.94
N LEU A 618 16.97 -1.01 -32.76
CA LEU A 618 18.19 -0.23 -32.57
C LEU A 618 19.47 -1.08 -32.66
N ALA A 619 19.43 -2.34 -32.21
CA ALA A 619 20.52 -3.27 -32.38
C ALA A 619 20.79 -3.54 -33.88
N ASN A 620 19.73 -3.68 -34.68
CA ASN A 620 19.82 -3.81 -36.13
C ASN A 620 20.40 -2.55 -36.78
N LEU A 621 19.90 -1.38 -36.40
CA LEU A 621 20.37 -0.08 -36.92
C LEU A 621 21.85 0.15 -36.65
N LEU A 622 22.30 -0.18 -35.43
CA LEU A 622 23.67 0.02 -34.97
C LEU A 622 24.65 -1.08 -35.41
N GLY A 623 24.17 -2.11 -36.13
CA GLY A 623 24.99 -3.26 -36.52
C GLY A 623 25.37 -4.19 -35.36
N LEU A 624 24.67 -4.12 -34.24
CA LEU A 624 24.93 -4.85 -32.98
C LEU A 624 23.94 -6.02 -32.79
N LYS A 625 23.69 -6.83 -33.82
CA LYS A 625 22.67 -7.89 -33.81
C LYS A 625 22.83 -8.88 -32.65
N ASP A 626 24.07 -9.22 -32.31
CA ASP A 626 24.38 -10.16 -31.22
C ASP A 626 24.03 -9.59 -29.83
N ARG A 627 23.78 -8.29 -29.73
CA ARG A 627 23.42 -7.57 -28.49
C ARG A 627 21.93 -7.27 -28.36
N ALA A 628 21.12 -7.79 -29.28
CA ALA A 628 19.66 -7.67 -29.27
C ALA A 628 19.05 -8.32 -28.02
N ASP A 629 19.58 -9.47 -27.56
CA ASP A 629 19.24 -10.03 -26.26
C ASP A 629 20.08 -9.38 -25.15
N TRP A 630 19.43 -8.69 -24.23
CA TRP A 630 20.09 -8.03 -23.11
C TRP A 630 20.82 -9.02 -22.18
N LYS A 631 20.38 -10.28 -22.10
CA LYS A 631 21.03 -11.30 -21.28
C LYS A 631 22.41 -11.69 -21.80
N ALA A 632 22.61 -11.56 -23.11
CA ALA A 632 23.93 -11.77 -23.74
C ALA A 632 24.89 -10.60 -23.48
N CYS A 633 24.37 -9.46 -22.99
CA CYS A 633 25.14 -8.23 -22.77
C CYS A 633 25.57 -8.02 -21.31
N THR A 634 25.24 -8.92 -20.38
CA THR A 634 25.56 -8.73 -18.96
C THR A 634 27.08 -8.74 -18.74
N SER A 635 27.56 -7.77 -17.96
CA SER A 635 28.95 -7.59 -17.58
C SER A 635 29.12 -7.76 -16.06
N SER A 636 30.37 -7.74 -15.56
CA SER A 636 30.61 -7.80 -14.12
C SER A 636 30.17 -6.52 -13.42
N ASP A 637 29.85 -6.62 -12.13
CA ASP A 637 29.45 -5.47 -11.31
C ASP A 637 30.52 -4.35 -11.29
N GLU A 638 31.81 -4.69 -11.39
CA GLU A 638 32.89 -3.69 -11.47
C GLU A 638 32.87 -2.92 -12.80
N ALA A 639 32.66 -3.62 -13.93
CA ALA A 639 32.55 -3.00 -15.24
C ALA A 639 31.31 -2.10 -15.32
N GLU A 640 30.17 -2.59 -14.80
CA GLU A 640 28.94 -1.81 -14.69
C GLU A 640 29.11 -0.53 -13.83
N LYS A 641 29.80 -0.63 -12.70
CA LYS A 641 30.13 0.53 -11.84
C LYS A 641 30.99 1.56 -12.58
N LYS A 642 31.98 1.10 -13.33
CA LYS A 642 32.86 1.96 -14.12
C LYS A 642 32.08 2.69 -15.20
N ASP A 643 31.24 1.97 -15.95
CA ASP A 643 30.41 2.54 -17.01
C ASP A 643 29.42 3.56 -16.44
N ALA A 644 28.72 3.22 -15.35
CA ALA A 644 27.82 4.14 -14.68
C ALA A 644 28.55 5.40 -14.16
N SER A 645 29.78 5.27 -13.66
CA SER A 645 30.59 6.41 -13.22
C SER A 645 31.01 7.30 -14.39
N HIS A 646 31.43 6.73 -15.52
CA HIS A 646 31.76 7.51 -16.71
C HIS A 646 30.55 8.28 -17.23
N LEU A 647 29.38 7.64 -17.26
CA LEU A 647 28.14 8.26 -17.68
C LEU A 647 27.71 9.38 -16.73
N LYS A 648 27.85 9.20 -15.40
CA LYS A 648 27.63 10.26 -14.41
C LYS A 648 28.50 11.48 -14.68
N THR A 649 29.79 11.28 -14.89
CA THR A 649 30.71 12.38 -15.18
C THR A 649 30.35 13.10 -16.49
N ALA A 650 29.93 12.36 -17.51
CA ALA A 650 29.50 12.93 -18.79
C ALA A 650 28.18 13.72 -18.67
N PHE A 651 27.24 13.24 -17.85
CA PHE A 651 25.92 13.81 -17.65
C PHE A 651 25.89 14.97 -16.65
N ALA A 652 26.85 15.05 -15.72
CA ALA A 652 26.84 15.99 -14.59
C ALA A 652 26.62 17.46 -14.98
N SER A 653 27.18 17.93 -16.10
CA SER A 653 27.02 19.33 -16.54
C SER A 653 25.64 19.64 -17.12
N PHE A 654 24.83 18.62 -17.39
CA PHE A 654 23.50 18.74 -17.98
C PHE A 654 22.39 18.24 -17.04
N ASP A 655 22.75 17.67 -15.89
CA ASP A 655 21.80 17.04 -14.98
C ASP A 655 20.82 18.08 -14.39
N PRO A 656 19.50 17.98 -14.66
CA PRO A 656 18.52 18.94 -14.18
C PRO A 656 18.21 18.80 -12.67
N SER A 657 18.77 17.78 -12.00
CA SER A 657 18.59 17.56 -10.56
C SER A 657 19.70 18.17 -9.68
N LEU A 658 20.82 18.58 -10.30
CA LEU A 658 21.99 19.13 -9.60
C LEU A 658 21.94 20.65 -9.43
#